data_AF-A0A672SH57-F1
#
_entry.id   AF-A0A672SH57-F1
#
_cell.length_a   1.000
_cell.length_b   1.000
_cell.length_c   1.000
_cell.angle_alpha   90.00
_cell.angle_beta   90.00
_cell.angle_gamma   90.00
#
_symmetry.space_group_name_H-M   'P 1'
#
loop_
_entity.id
_entity.type
_entity.pdbx_description
1 polymer ?
#
loop_
_entity_poly.entity_id
_entity_poly.type
_entity_poly.pdbx_seq_one_letter_code
_entity_poly.pdbx_strand_id
1 'polypeptide(L)'
;MCVLENNFVSILYYFFKAWFSSVLDPCRCVDICQSCHQNASCSLNNDSKNACYCKQGFTGDGINTCQDDNECENVTGICGLNANCTNTIGDYYCTCESGFTANGKQKFQTNDGTYCTDIDECMDAGRCGPFSKCNNTNGSFTCSCMRGYTSPAGPWFKPKSGTDCRENPKKLCHQDHRCIKETVDNTLERVSYIIHNLVFSVNNLVEKDEKVEWNRINEDLRKYYITTLLHTAEKETLALSAGYTQTTRMQVDAGEVEMKLYTFEPHQLHKHPVSTNIQGNSISLTPKNSKEENNNGSTSIVFLIYNNIGDLLKPADDPGVADYSRYASAGEITVNSPVIAAAISNPKTFALNNVTFTLKHTQEIDPAHDETKCAFWEYSQSMMGHWSLDGCTRTHVNATHTSCSCNHLTHFAILMSSAQANLLAHYNVLTRITQLGMVISIICLSLCIFTFWFFRDIQNTRTTIHKNLCCSLFMAQFIFLIGINKIAHKWFCSLIAGLLHYFFLAAFAWMCLEGIHLYLIVVGVIYNKGFLHRNFYIFGYGSPAVVVAISATLGYKYYGTSTVCWLSTENNFIWSFIGPACLIILVNLLAFAVIICKVYRHTAVKIPEISHYENIRSCTRGAIALLFVLGVTWTFGVMHILYETTLTAYLFTFANVFQGLFIFIFLCVLSRRIQEEYYRLFKNVPCCFECLR
;
A
#
# COMPACT_ATOMS: atom_id res chain seq x y z
N MET A 1 -28.57 -22.38 7.54
CA MET A 1 -28.66 -22.52 9.00
C MET A 1 -28.56 -24.02 9.30
N CYS A 2 -27.54 -24.60 9.89
CA CYS A 2 -26.23 -24.19 10.34
C CYS A 2 -25.44 -25.51 10.45
N VAL A 3 -24.11 -25.42 10.30
CA VAL A 3 -23.13 -26.49 10.55
C VAL A 3 -23.08 -27.61 9.50
N LEU A 4 -22.25 -27.41 8.48
CA LEU A 4 -21.29 -28.42 7.97
C LEU A 4 -20.34 -27.76 6.96
N GLU A 5 -19.72 -26.65 7.38
CA GLU A 5 -18.78 -25.86 6.56
C GLU A 5 -17.38 -25.80 7.20
N ASN A 6 -16.95 -26.84 7.92
CA ASN A 6 -15.73 -26.75 8.75
C ASN A 6 -14.81 -27.98 8.78
N ASN A 7 -14.71 -28.76 7.70
CA ASN A 7 -13.78 -29.91 7.67
C ASN A 7 -12.66 -29.88 6.61
N PHE A 8 -12.47 -28.78 5.88
CA PHE A 8 -11.32 -28.66 4.95
C PHE A 8 -10.17 -27.80 5.49
N VAL A 9 -10.47 -26.82 6.36
CA VAL A 9 -9.47 -25.96 7.01
C VAL A 9 -8.78 -26.65 8.20
N SER A 10 -9.47 -27.59 8.84
CA SER A 10 -8.99 -28.29 10.05
C SER A 10 -7.76 -29.17 9.77
N ILE A 11 -7.73 -29.87 8.63
CA ILE A 11 -6.61 -30.76 8.28
C ILE A 11 -5.31 -29.96 8.02
N LEU A 12 -5.42 -28.77 7.44
CA LEU A 12 -4.29 -27.87 7.23
C LEU A 12 -3.80 -27.23 8.55
N TYR A 13 -4.73 -26.92 9.44
CA TYR A 13 -4.47 -26.33 10.77
C TYR A 13 -3.74 -27.30 11.71
N TYR A 14 -4.12 -28.58 11.75
CA TYR A 14 -3.47 -29.57 12.61
C TYR A 14 -2.03 -29.90 12.18
N PHE A 15 -1.72 -29.83 10.88
CA PHE A 15 -0.36 -30.01 10.39
C PHE A 15 0.57 -28.87 10.82
N PHE A 16 0.06 -27.63 10.91
CA PHE A 16 0.84 -26.46 11.35
C PHE A 16 0.96 -26.36 12.88
N LYS A 17 -0.04 -26.83 13.63
CA LYS A 17 -0.07 -26.77 15.10
C LYS A 17 0.90 -27.77 15.76
N ALA A 18 1.20 -28.88 15.09
CA ALA A 18 2.08 -29.93 15.61
C ALA A 18 3.57 -29.53 15.65
N TRP A 19 3.97 -28.43 15.00
CA TRP A 19 5.36 -28.00 14.93
C TRP A 19 5.76 -26.99 16.03
N PHE A 20 4.81 -26.39 16.75
CA PHE A 20 5.08 -25.23 17.62
C PHE A 20 4.94 -25.48 19.13
N SER A 21 4.67 -26.70 19.59
CA SER A 21 4.29 -26.98 20.99
C SER A 21 5.33 -27.77 21.80
N SER A 22 6.61 -27.46 21.66
CA SER A 22 7.71 -28.08 22.45
C SER A 22 8.44 -27.11 23.38
N VAL A 23 7.81 -26.01 23.82
CA VAL A 23 8.44 -25.05 24.74
C VAL A 23 7.46 -24.67 25.86
N LEU A 24 7.87 -25.01 27.09
CA LEU A 24 7.38 -24.57 28.42
C LEU A 24 6.40 -25.48 29.17
N ASP A 25 6.98 -26.24 30.11
CA ASP A 25 6.43 -26.61 31.42
C ASP A 25 6.86 -25.50 32.43
N PRO A 26 6.16 -25.20 33.55
CA PRO A 26 6.35 -26.01 34.76
C PRO A 26 5.22 -26.03 35.83
N CYS A 27 5.49 -26.85 36.85
CA CYS A 27 4.67 -27.38 37.96
C CYS A 27 4.26 -26.46 39.14
N ARG A 28 3.25 -27.00 39.86
CA ARG A 28 2.63 -26.83 41.21
C ARG A 28 3.44 -26.25 42.40
N CYS A 29 2.70 -25.54 43.29
CA CYS A 29 3.12 -24.91 44.56
C CYS A 29 3.00 -25.81 45.83
N VAL A 30 3.82 -25.50 46.85
CA VAL A 30 3.79 -25.98 48.25
C VAL A 30 3.70 -24.77 49.21
N ASP A 31 3.00 -24.92 50.34
CA ASP A 31 2.73 -23.86 51.35
C ASP A 31 3.95 -23.50 52.22
N ILE A 32 4.11 -22.22 52.55
CA ILE A 32 5.28 -21.65 53.26
C ILE A 32 4.82 -20.79 54.44
N CYS A 33 5.18 -21.16 55.68
CA CYS A 33 5.38 -20.20 56.77
C CYS A 33 5.99 -20.89 58.01
N GLN A 34 7.30 -21.13 57.98
CA GLN A 34 8.04 -21.53 59.20
C GLN A 34 9.25 -20.64 59.51
N SER A 35 9.65 -19.74 58.61
CA SER A 35 10.75 -18.77 58.82
C SER A 35 10.60 -17.56 57.89
N CYS A 36 10.13 -16.42 58.40
CA CYS A 36 10.15 -15.16 57.65
C CYS A 36 11.49 -14.42 57.83
N HIS A 37 11.84 -13.56 56.87
CA HIS A 37 13.02 -12.72 56.94
C HIS A 37 12.95 -11.72 58.11
N GLN A 38 14.09 -11.23 58.62
CA GLN A 38 14.14 -10.32 59.80
C GLN A 38 13.39 -8.98 59.58
N ASN A 39 13.35 -8.54 58.33
CA ASN A 39 12.58 -7.37 57.87
C ASN A 39 11.21 -7.77 57.28
N ALA A 40 10.65 -8.91 57.64
CA ALA A 40 9.31 -9.36 57.26
C ALA A 40 8.41 -9.70 58.45
N SER A 41 7.11 -9.76 58.21
CA SER A 41 6.05 -10.12 59.16
C SER A 41 5.08 -11.11 58.52
N CYS A 42 4.61 -12.09 59.29
CA CYS A 42 3.65 -13.08 58.82
C CYS A 42 2.22 -12.57 59.07
N SER A 43 1.37 -12.53 58.05
CA SER A 43 -0.05 -12.14 58.19
C SER A 43 -0.99 -13.06 57.40
N LEU A 44 -2.21 -13.22 57.90
CA LEU A 44 -3.26 -14.04 57.28
C LEU A 44 -3.91 -13.27 56.14
N ASN A 45 -3.91 -13.83 54.93
CA ASN A 45 -4.75 -13.36 53.84
C ASN A 45 -6.05 -14.16 53.81
N ASN A 46 -7.16 -13.56 53.37
CA ASN A 46 -8.52 -14.10 53.44
C ASN A 46 -8.77 -15.44 52.68
N ASP A 47 -7.75 -16.03 52.05
CA ASP A 47 -7.77 -17.33 51.37
C ASP A 47 -6.84 -18.38 52.04
N SER A 48 -6.80 -18.42 53.38
CA SER A 48 -6.28 -19.55 54.18
C SER A 48 -4.85 -20.07 53.85
N LYS A 49 -3.96 -19.20 53.36
CA LYS A 49 -2.51 -19.47 53.26
C LYS A 49 -1.71 -18.43 54.04
N ASN A 50 -0.83 -18.90 54.91
CA ASN A 50 0.12 -18.06 55.64
C ASN A 50 1.20 -17.57 54.66
N ALA A 51 1.54 -16.28 54.67
CA ALA A 51 2.61 -15.72 53.86
C ALA A 51 3.39 -14.66 54.64
N CYS A 52 4.68 -14.53 54.34
CA CYS A 52 5.56 -13.50 54.89
C CYS A 52 5.55 -12.26 54.00
N TYR A 53 5.43 -11.07 54.61
CA TYR A 53 5.46 -9.78 53.91
C TYR A 53 6.53 -8.89 54.50
N CYS A 54 7.35 -8.25 53.66
CA CYS A 54 8.35 -7.29 54.11
C CYS A 54 7.71 -6.11 54.86
N LYS A 55 8.41 -5.56 55.85
CA LYS A 55 8.04 -4.34 56.58
C LYS A 55 8.03 -3.16 55.60
N GLN A 56 7.28 -2.10 55.93
CA GLN A 56 7.22 -0.87 55.13
C GLN A 56 8.63 -0.31 54.87
N GLY A 57 8.92 0.07 53.61
CA GLY A 57 10.25 0.50 53.15
C GLY A 57 11.17 -0.63 52.65
N PHE A 58 10.66 -1.86 52.51
CA PHE A 58 11.42 -3.00 52.01
C PHE A 58 10.59 -3.86 51.04
N THR A 59 11.21 -4.36 49.95
CA THR A 59 10.63 -5.36 49.04
C THR A 59 11.43 -6.65 48.99
N GLY A 60 10.74 -7.76 48.71
CA GLY A 60 11.35 -9.07 48.55
C GLY A 60 10.35 -10.21 48.74
N ASP A 61 10.86 -11.44 48.77
CA ASP A 61 10.06 -12.66 48.94
C ASP A 61 9.50 -12.84 50.37
N GLY A 62 9.87 -11.96 51.30
CA GLY A 62 9.43 -11.99 52.70
C GLY A 62 10.00 -13.16 53.52
N ILE A 63 10.64 -14.14 52.87
CA ILE A 63 11.11 -15.39 53.47
C ILE A 63 12.63 -15.35 53.61
N ASN A 64 13.35 -15.12 52.51
CA ASN A 64 14.82 -15.11 52.48
C ASN A 64 15.38 -13.71 52.23
N THR A 65 14.57 -12.82 51.66
CA THR A 65 14.99 -11.51 51.15
C THR A 65 13.93 -10.47 51.48
N CYS A 66 14.35 -9.42 52.16
CA CYS A 66 13.70 -8.11 52.15
C CYS A 66 14.82 -7.09 52.02
N GLN A 67 14.94 -6.53 50.83
CA GLN A 67 15.90 -5.48 50.50
C GLN A 67 15.24 -4.12 50.69
N ASP A 68 16.06 -3.15 51.06
CA ASP A 68 15.65 -1.76 51.21
C ASP A 68 15.07 -1.23 49.90
N ASP A 69 13.90 -0.61 49.97
CA ASP A 69 13.31 0.06 48.81
C ASP A 69 14.04 1.37 48.59
N ASN A 70 14.83 1.48 47.52
CA ASN A 70 15.41 2.77 47.18
C ASN A 70 14.33 3.66 46.54
N GLU A 71 13.58 4.41 47.35
CA GLU A 71 12.47 5.21 46.83
C GLU A 71 12.94 6.34 45.89
N CYS A 72 14.21 6.74 45.99
CA CYS A 72 14.83 7.72 45.09
C CYS A 72 15.06 7.18 43.67
N GLU A 73 15.21 5.86 43.48
CA GLU A 73 15.34 5.22 42.17
C GLU A 73 13.99 4.68 41.67
N ASN A 74 13.15 4.18 42.57
CA ASN A 74 11.88 3.54 42.22
C ASN A 74 10.77 4.54 41.82
N VAL A 75 10.81 5.78 42.31
CA VAL A 75 9.81 6.81 42.00
C VAL A 75 10.49 8.08 41.46
N THR A 76 10.36 8.30 40.16
CA THR A 76 10.86 9.53 39.51
C THR A 76 10.14 10.76 40.08
N GLY A 77 10.90 11.66 40.71
CA GLY A 77 10.38 12.95 41.19
C GLY A 77 9.66 12.88 42.54
N ILE A 78 9.96 11.88 43.39
CA ILE A 78 9.33 11.71 44.70
C ILE A 78 9.37 13.00 45.55
N CYS A 79 10.51 13.71 45.61
CA CYS A 79 10.69 14.92 46.41
C CYS A 79 10.02 16.20 45.88
N GLY A 80 9.30 16.14 44.76
CA GLY A 80 8.77 17.33 44.08
C GLY A 80 9.81 18.07 43.24
N LEU A 81 9.40 19.18 42.61
CA LEU A 81 10.26 19.98 41.72
C LEU A 81 11.34 20.74 42.51
N ASN A 82 12.56 20.76 41.97
CA ASN A 82 13.74 21.46 42.52
C ASN A 82 14.21 20.92 43.89
N ALA A 83 14.11 19.61 44.12
CA ALA A 83 14.52 18.94 45.34
C ALA A 83 15.25 17.61 45.07
N ASN A 84 16.32 17.36 45.82
CA ASN A 84 17.10 16.12 45.79
C ASN A 84 16.64 15.11 46.84
N CYS A 85 16.48 13.86 46.41
CA CYS A 85 16.16 12.71 47.24
C CYS A 85 17.43 12.04 47.78
N THR A 86 17.44 11.67 49.06
CA THR A 86 18.50 10.85 49.67
C THR A 86 17.87 9.64 50.36
N ASN A 87 18.23 8.44 49.90
CA ASN A 87 17.74 7.18 50.46
C ASN A 87 18.42 6.85 51.79
N THR A 88 17.69 6.26 52.73
CA THR A 88 18.19 5.73 53.99
C THR A 88 17.62 4.32 54.23
N ILE A 89 18.20 3.53 55.13
CA ILE A 89 17.71 2.15 55.34
C ILE A 89 16.33 2.19 56.00
N GLY A 90 15.30 1.78 55.26
CA GLY A 90 13.89 1.68 55.61
C GLY A 90 13.09 2.98 55.44
N ASP A 91 13.69 4.05 54.90
CA ASP A 91 13.06 5.38 54.75
C ASP A 91 13.87 6.29 53.81
N TYR A 92 13.38 7.48 53.46
CA TYR A 92 14.11 8.47 52.66
C TYR A 92 13.83 9.91 53.13
N TYR A 93 14.66 10.85 52.70
CA TYR A 93 14.39 12.28 52.91
C TYR A 93 14.77 13.16 51.72
N CYS A 94 14.12 14.31 51.65
CA CYS A 94 14.26 15.29 50.58
C CYS A 94 14.95 16.56 51.09
N THR A 95 15.72 17.20 50.21
CA THR A 95 16.38 18.50 50.44
C THR A 95 16.25 19.38 49.19
N CYS A 96 16.09 20.70 49.34
CA CYS A 96 16.03 21.58 48.16
C CYS A 96 17.35 21.60 47.39
N GLU A 97 17.26 21.71 46.06
CA GLU A 97 18.40 21.88 45.20
C GLU A 97 19.13 23.21 45.47
N SER A 98 20.40 23.29 45.02
CA SER A 98 21.18 24.53 45.15
C SER A 98 20.50 25.66 44.37
N GLY A 99 20.33 26.83 45.00
CA GLY A 99 19.58 27.96 44.43
C GLY A 99 18.11 28.01 44.87
N PHE A 100 17.64 27.02 45.63
CA PHE A 100 16.29 26.99 46.18
C PHE A 100 16.30 26.92 47.71
N THR A 101 15.25 27.42 48.35
CA THR A 101 15.04 27.34 49.80
C THR A 101 13.71 26.66 50.13
N ALA A 102 13.69 25.85 51.19
CA ALA A 102 12.47 25.20 51.66
C ALA A 102 11.63 26.19 52.48
N ASN A 103 10.30 26.16 52.30
CA ASN A 103 9.36 26.93 53.14
C ASN A 103 9.14 26.31 54.54
N GLY A 104 9.86 25.24 54.86
CA GLY A 104 9.69 24.43 56.09
C GLY A 104 11.01 23.86 56.58
N LYS A 105 11.02 22.56 56.91
CA LYS A 105 12.26 21.88 57.33
C LYS A 105 13.19 21.69 56.14
N GLN A 106 14.49 21.89 56.36
CA GLN A 106 15.52 21.71 55.33
C GLN A 106 15.63 20.24 54.88
N LYS A 107 15.30 19.29 55.76
CA LYS A 107 15.06 17.87 55.44
C LYS A 107 13.59 17.55 55.68
N PHE A 108 12.88 17.08 54.65
CA PHE A 108 11.45 16.79 54.70
C PHE A 108 11.11 15.47 54.00
N GLN A 109 9.97 14.87 54.36
CA GLN A 109 9.37 13.75 53.63
C GLN A 109 8.29 14.28 52.69
N THR A 110 7.94 13.48 51.68
CA THR A 110 6.94 13.89 50.70
C THR A 110 5.57 14.08 51.34
N ASN A 111 4.79 15.02 50.80
CA ASN A 111 3.43 15.34 51.26
C ASN A 111 3.32 16.01 52.65
N ASP A 112 4.42 16.38 53.30
CA ASP A 112 4.44 17.18 54.55
C ASP A 112 4.18 18.69 54.32
N GLY A 113 3.65 19.06 53.14
CA GLY A 113 3.34 20.44 52.74
C GLY A 113 4.56 21.33 52.45
N THR A 114 5.79 20.81 52.52
CA THR A 114 7.02 21.54 52.24
C THR A 114 7.33 21.54 50.75
N TYR A 115 7.68 22.70 50.18
CA TYR A 115 8.11 22.86 48.79
C TYR A 115 9.30 23.83 48.69
N CYS A 116 10.05 23.71 47.59
CA CYS A 116 11.25 24.49 47.31
C CYS A 116 10.91 25.71 46.46
N THR A 117 11.25 26.91 46.95
CA THR A 117 11.09 28.17 46.22
C THR A 117 12.43 28.71 45.79
N ASP A 118 12.47 29.26 44.59
CA ASP A 118 13.66 29.91 44.03
C ASP A 118 14.16 31.04 44.93
N ILE A 119 15.48 31.13 45.11
CA ILE A 119 16.11 32.23 45.85
C ILE A 119 16.26 33.39 44.86
N ASP A 120 15.53 34.50 45.07
CA ASP A 120 15.72 35.69 44.25
C ASP A 120 16.99 36.43 44.66
N GLU A 121 18.04 36.16 43.90
CA GLU A 121 19.38 36.64 44.16
C GLU A 121 19.57 38.10 43.74
N CYS A 122 18.64 38.65 42.95
CA CYS A 122 18.64 40.05 42.56
C CYS A 122 18.10 40.98 43.64
N MET A 123 17.55 40.44 44.73
CA MET A 123 17.15 41.21 45.92
C MET A 123 18.36 41.74 46.72
N ASP A 124 19.55 41.15 46.53
CA ASP A 124 20.78 41.60 47.17
C ASP A 124 21.54 42.60 46.27
N ALA A 125 21.64 43.85 46.73
CA ALA A 125 22.21 44.94 45.94
C ALA A 125 23.73 44.79 45.80
N GLY A 126 24.20 44.54 44.56
CA GLY A 126 25.63 44.50 44.23
C GLY A 126 26.14 43.18 43.61
N ARG A 127 25.26 42.20 43.40
CA ARG A 127 25.64 40.89 42.85
C ARG A 127 26.06 40.93 41.37
N CYS A 128 25.45 41.81 40.57
CA CYS A 128 25.89 42.13 39.22
C CYS A 128 26.59 43.49 39.29
N GLY A 129 27.88 43.56 38.92
CA GLY A 129 28.74 44.76 39.05
C GLY A 129 28.19 46.06 38.42
N PRO A 130 28.93 47.18 38.48
CA PRO A 130 28.44 48.47 37.98
C PRO A 130 28.06 48.42 36.49
N PHE A 131 27.09 49.24 36.08
CA PHE A 131 26.59 49.31 34.69
C PHE A 131 25.97 48.01 34.16
N SER A 132 25.51 47.13 35.05
CA SER A 132 24.81 45.90 34.71
C SER A 132 23.42 45.83 35.37
N LYS A 133 22.54 45.00 34.79
CA LYS A 133 21.20 44.70 35.28
C LYS A 133 21.13 43.22 35.64
N CYS A 134 20.72 42.93 36.88
CA CYS A 134 20.43 41.57 37.35
C CYS A 134 19.07 41.10 36.83
N ASN A 135 19.01 39.84 36.39
CA ASN A 135 17.80 39.16 35.99
C ASN A 135 17.75 37.79 36.68
N ASN A 136 16.80 37.61 37.59
CA ASN A 136 16.61 36.36 38.31
C ASN A 136 16.07 35.28 37.36
N THR A 137 16.53 34.05 37.52
CA THR A 137 16.15 32.89 36.70
C THR A 137 15.84 31.71 37.62
N ASN A 138 15.00 30.76 37.21
CA ASN A 138 14.65 29.66 38.11
C ASN A 138 15.91 28.82 38.46
N GLY A 139 16.32 28.83 39.72
CA GLY A 139 17.50 28.19 40.30
C GLY A 139 18.81 28.97 40.18
N SER A 140 18.81 30.19 39.64
CA SER A 140 20.03 31.01 39.48
C SER A 140 19.75 32.45 39.06
N PHE A 141 20.77 33.22 38.69
CA PHE A 141 20.58 34.56 38.15
C PHE A 141 21.56 34.83 37.00
N THR A 142 21.22 35.82 36.18
CA THR A 142 22.05 36.30 35.08
C THR A 142 22.20 37.82 35.14
N CYS A 143 23.35 38.32 34.74
CA CYS A 143 23.63 39.73 34.60
C CYS A 143 23.67 40.11 33.11
N SER A 144 23.18 41.30 32.78
CA SER A 144 23.25 41.88 31.43
C SER A 144 23.80 43.29 31.48
N CYS A 145 24.57 43.71 30.48
CA CYS A 145 25.09 45.07 30.44
C CYS A 145 24.02 46.09 30.05
N MET A 146 24.04 47.27 30.67
CA MET A 146 23.20 48.40 30.25
C MET A 146 23.57 48.88 28.85
N ARG A 147 22.66 49.59 28.17
CA ARG A 147 22.90 50.12 26.81
C ARG A 147 24.20 50.93 26.76
N GLY A 148 25.03 50.63 25.77
CA GLY A 148 26.34 51.27 25.59
C GLY A 148 27.50 50.57 26.27
N TYR A 149 27.27 49.45 26.96
CA TYR A 149 28.29 48.62 27.60
C TYR A 149 28.23 47.17 27.08
N THR A 150 29.38 46.49 27.06
CA THR A 150 29.56 45.11 26.63
C THR A 150 30.45 44.36 27.60
N SER A 151 30.19 43.07 27.81
CA SER A 151 31.08 42.19 28.58
C SER A 151 31.89 41.28 27.64
N PRO A 152 33.11 40.87 28.01
CA PRO A 152 33.87 39.86 27.27
C PRO A 152 33.18 38.48 27.22
N ALA A 153 32.26 38.20 28.17
CA ALA A 153 31.55 36.94 28.29
C ALA A 153 30.24 36.90 27.48
N GLY A 154 29.89 37.98 26.76
CA GLY A 154 28.68 38.09 25.95
C GLY A 154 27.59 39.00 26.54
N PRO A 155 26.39 39.02 25.93
CA PRO A 155 25.29 39.90 26.35
C PRO A 155 24.66 39.51 27.70
N TRP A 156 24.73 38.22 28.06
CA TRP A 156 24.26 37.66 29.33
C TRP A 156 25.40 36.88 29.97
N PHE A 157 25.71 37.13 31.25
CA PHE A 157 26.82 36.49 31.95
C PHE A 157 26.48 36.22 33.42
N LYS A 158 27.15 35.24 34.03
CA LYS A 158 27.15 35.06 35.49
C LYS A 158 28.37 35.79 36.08
N PRO A 159 28.23 36.51 37.19
CA PRO A 159 29.34 37.24 37.77
C PRO A 159 30.38 36.24 38.30
N LYS A 160 31.54 36.22 37.66
CA LYS A 160 32.74 35.52 38.11
C LYS A 160 33.85 36.57 38.26
N SER A 161 34.86 36.29 39.08
CA SER A 161 36.01 37.18 39.24
C SER A 161 36.58 37.61 37.88
N GLY A 162 36.48 38.90 37.55
CA GLY A 162 36.96 39.50 36.29
C GLY A 162 35.93 39.75 35.18
N THR A 163 34.64 39.43 35.36
CA THR A 163 33.60 39.71 34.35
C THR A 163 32.81 40.97 34.72
N ASP A 164 33.07 42.08 34.02
CA ASP A 164 32.37 43.37 34.25
C ASP A 164 32.03 44.06 32.92
N CYS A 165 31.03 44.94 32.97
CA CYS A 165 30.54 45.67 31.81
C CYS A 165 31.48 46.83 31.47
N ARG A 166 32.05 46.81 30.25
CA ARG A 166 32.94 47.86 29.74
C ARG A 166 32.24 48.66 28.66
N GLU A 167 32.59 49.93 28.50
CA GLU A 167 31.96 50.77 27.47
C GLU A 167 32.22 50.19 26.06
N ASN A 168 31.17 50.12 25.25
CA ASN A 168 31.23 49.52 23.92
C ASN A 168 31.93 50.49 22.95
N PRO A 169 33.05 50.11 22.31
CA PRO A 169 33.75 50.97 21.35
C PRO A 169 32.90 51.32 20.11
N LYS A 170 31.82 50.59 19.80
CA LYS A 170 30.88 50.87 18.69
C LYS A 170 29.65 51.72 19.08
N LYS A 171 29.63 52.38 20.26
CA LYS A 171 28.47 53.16 20.79
C LYS A 171 27.92 54.24 19.83
N LEU A 172 28.74 54.79 18.93
CA LEU A 172 28.36 55.83 17.95
C LEU A 172 28.21 55.32 16.50
N CYS A 173 28.01 54.03 16.28
CA CYS A 173 27.92 53.42 14.93
C CYS A 173 26.89 54.10 13.99
N HIS A 174 25.82 54.68 14.52
CA HIS A 174 24.79 55.39 13.74
C HIS A 174 25.28 56.67 13.04
N GLN A 175 26.47 57.16 13.36
CA GLN A 175 27.08 58.35 12.75
C GLN A 175 28.14 57.99 11.70
N ASP A 176 28.52 56.72 11.58
CA ASP A 176 29.52 56.24 10.62
C ASP A 176 28.89 55.29 9.59
N HIS A 177 28.83 55.76 8.34
CA HIS A 177 28.29 54.99 7.22
C HIS A 177 29.02 53.65 7.00
N ARG A 178 30.32 53.55 7.30
CA ARG A 178 31.06 52.29 7.20
C ARG A 178 30.61 51.28 8.25
N CYS A 179 30.38 51.73 9.48
CA CYS A 179 29.90 50.88 10.57
C CYS A 179 28.47 50.38 10.32
N ILE A 180 27.59 51.23 9.77
CA ILE A 180 26.23 50.84 9.36
C ILE A 180 26.30 49.79 8.27
N LYS A 181 27.10 50.01 7.22
CA LYS A 181 27.27 49.06 6.11
C LYS A 181 27.77 47.71 6.59
N GLU A 182 28.84 47.67 7.39
CA GLU A 182 29.38 46.43 7.97
C GLU A 182 28.34 45.68 8.81
N THR A 183 27.51 46.40 9.57
CA THR A 183 26.46 45.78 10.39
C THR A 183 25.34 45.21 9.52
N VAL A 184 24.92 45.93 8.48
CA VAL A 184 23.92 45.48 7.52
C VAL A 184 24.42 44.25 6.76
N ASP A 185 25.65 44.27 6.24
CA ASP A 185 26.24 43.16 5.50
C ASP A 185 26.32 41.90 6.40
N ASN A 186 26.77 42.02 7.65
CA ASN A 186 26.77 40.92 8.62
C ASN A 186 25.36 40.37 8.93
N THR A 187 24.35 41.26 9.02
CA THR A 187 22.96 40.82 9.21
C THR A 187 22.45 40.06 8.00
N LEU A 188 22.75 40.54 6.79
CA LEU A 188 22.36 39.87 5.54
C LEU A 188 23.01 38.49 5.41
N GLU A 189 24.29 38.34 5.77
CA GLU A 189 24.95 37.03 5.82
C GLU A 189 24.27 36.06 6.79
N ARG A 190 23.84 36.53 7.97
CA ARG A 190 23.08 35.71 8.93
C ARG A 190 21.72 35.29 8.38
N VAL A 191 21.00 36.21 7.74
CA VAL A 191 19.70 35.89 7.12
C VAL A 191 19.88 34.88 5.99
N SER A 192 20.93 35.04 5.16
CA SER A 192 21.31 34.07 4.13
C SER A 192 21.55 32.69 4.73
N TYR A 193 22.34 32.59 5.80
CA TYR A 193 22.59 31.34 6.50
C TYR A 193 21.32 30.67 7.05
N ILE A 194 20.38 31.47 7.60
CA ILE A 194 19.09 30.95 8.09
C ILE A 194 18.25 30.39 6.93
N ILE A 195 18.18 31.10 5.80
CA ILE A 195 17.45 30.64 4.60
C ILE A 195 18.05 29.33 4.09
N HIS A 196 19.38 29.23 4.00
CA HIS A 196 20.06 28.00 3.61
C HIS A 196 19.65 26.83 4.51
N ASN A 197 19.77 26.99 5.83
CA ASN A 197 19.41 25.93 6.77
C ASN A 197 17.94 25.54 6.70
N LEU A 198 17.03 26.51 6.48
CA LEU A 198 15.62 26.23 6.30
C LEU A 198 15.39 25.32 5.08
N VAL A 199 15.98 25.65 3.93
CA VAL A 199 15.85 24.86 2.69
C VAL A 199 16.43 23.46 2.87
N PHE A 200 17.60 23.32 3.49
CA PHE A 200 18.18 22.00 3.81
C PHE A 200 17.31 21.21 4.79
N SER A 201 16.70 21.85 5.79
CA SER A 201 15.80 21.17 6.73
C SER A 201 14.54 20.64 6.04
N VAL A 202 13.99 21.41 5.09
CA VAL A 202 12.85 20.97 4.27
C VAL A 202 13.27 19.83 3.35
N ASN A 203 14.46 19.91 2.73
CA ASN A 203 15.01 18.86 1.88
C ASN A 203 15.12 17.51 2.61
N ASN A 204 15.65 17.52 3.84
CA ASN A 204 15.77 16.32 4.67
C ASN A 204 14.42 15.62 4.93
N LEU A 205 13.29 16.33 4.87
CA LEU A 205 11.97 15.76 5.05
C LEU A 205 11.35 15.21 3.76
N VAL A 206 11.84 15.63 2.58
CA VAL A 206 11.28 15.25 1.27
C VAL A 206 12.23 14.39 0.43
N GLU A 207 13.34 13.98 1.03
CA GLU A 207 14.33 13.09 0.42
C GLU A 207 13.72 11.74 0.01
N LYS A 208 14.31 11.08 -0.98
CA LYS A 208 13.79 9.83 -1.55
C LYS A 208 13.68 8.69 -0.54
N ASP A 209 14.63 8.60 0.38
CA ASP A 209 14.68 7.51 1.36
C ASP A 209 13.59 7.64 2.44
N GLU A 210 13.19 8.87 2.77
CA GLU A 210 12.13 9.16 3.75
C GLU A 210 10.73 8.80 3.25
N LYS A 211 10.56 8.52 1.96
CA LYS A 211 9.28 8.10 1.37
C LYS A 211 8.71 6.85 2.05
N VAL A 212 9.56 5.94 2.53
CA VAL A 212 9.12 4.72 3.22
C VAL A 212 8.43 5.06 4.54
N GLU A 213 8.95 6.04 5.29
CA GLU A 213 8.37 6.48 6.55
C GLU A 213 7.07 7.28 6.34
N TRP A 214 7.04 8.16 5.33
CA TRP A 214 5.80 8.84 4.94
C TRP A 214 4.67 7.88 4.57
N ASN A 215 4.98 6.75 3.93
CA ASN A 215 3.99 5.73 3.57
C ASN A 215 3.43 4.94 4.77
N ARG A 216 4.02 5.06 5.97
CA ARG A 216 3.47 4.46 7.20
C ARG A 216 2.38 5.33 7.84
N ILE A 217 2.30 6.60 7.46
CA ILE A 217 1.33 7.56 7.99
C ILE A 217 0.01 7.43 7.21
N ASN A 218 -1.13 7.51 7.91
CA ASN A 218 -2.44 7.53 7.28
C ASN A 218 -2.55 8.64 6.23
N GLU A 219 -3.27 8.38 5.15
CA GLU A 219 -3.30 9.23 3.97
C GLU A 219 -3.74 10.68 4.27
N ASP A 220 -4.79 10.86 5.08
CA ASP A 220 -5.29 12.19 5.47
C ASP A 220 -4.28 12.98 6.32
N LEU A 221 -3.66 12.30 7.29
CA LEU A 221 -2.63 12.90 8.15
C LEU A 221 -1.37 13.25 7.34
N ARG A 222 -0.98 12.38 6.41
CA ARG A 222 0.13 12.63 5.49
C ARG A 222 -0.12 13.87 4.64
N LYS A 223 -1.31 14.00 4.04
CA LYS A 223 -1.70 15.19 3.26
C LYS A 223 -1.65 16.46 4.11
N TYR A 224 -2.13 16.41 5.35
CA TYR A 224 -2.07 17.53 6.29
C TYR A 224 -0.63 17.97 6.59
N TYR A 225 0.27 17.05 6.93
CA TYR A 225 1.65 17.38 7.28
C TYR A 225 2.44 17.91 6.08
N ILE A 226 2.25 17.34 4.89
CA ILE A 226 2.92 17.82 3.67
C ILE A 226 2.40 19.20 3.28
N THR A 227 1.09 19.43 3.33
CA THR A 227 0.51 20.76 3.07
C THR A 227 1.05 21.80 4.06
N THR A 228 1.17 21.43 5.33
CA THR A 228 1.75 22.28 6.37
C THR A 228 3.22 22.59 6.09
N LEU A 229 4.00 21.59 5.65
CA LEU A 229 5.41 21.76 5.27
C LEU A 229 5.57 22.73 4.10
N LEU A 230 4.79 22.53 3.03
CA LEU A 230 4.77 23.41 1.85
C LEU A 230 4.42 24.86 2.22
N HIS A 231 3.35 25.05 2.97
CA HIS A 231 2.93 26.37 3.44
C HIS A 231 3.98 27.05 4.32
N THR A 232 4.58 26.30 5.24
CA THR A 232 5.61 26.83 6.15
C THR A 232 6.86 27.21 5.38
N ALA A 233 7.34 26.35 4.48
CA ALA A 233 8.51 26.62 3.65
C ALA A 233 8.32 27.89 2.80
N GLU A 234 7.15 28.03 2.16
CA GLU A 234 6.80 29.23 1.39
C GLU A 234 6.78 30.49 2.26
N LYS A 235 6.01 30.46 3.35
CA LYS A 235 5.75 31.64 4.20
C LYS A 235 6.98 32.12 4.96
N GLU A 236 7.76 31.21 5.55
CA GLU A 236 8.96 31.56 6.32
C GLU A 236 10.06 32.09 5.40
N THR A 237 10.26 31.46 4.23
CA THR A 237 11.22 31.94 3.23
C THR A 237 10.84 33.33 2.72
N LEU A 238 9.55 33.57 2.47
CA LEU A 238 9.05 34.87 2.06
C LEU A 238 9.23 35.93 3.16
N ALA A 239 8.95 35.60 4.41
CA ALA A 239 9.13 36.49 5.55
C ALA A 239 10.61 36.89 5.75
N LEU A 240 11.52 35.93 5.65
CA LEU A 240 12.97 36.17 5.72
C LEU A 240 13.46 37.02 4.54
N SER A 241 12.87 36.84 3.36
CA SER A 241 13.21 37.61 2.17
C SER A 241 12.84 39.10 2.26
N ALA A 242 11.91 39.48 3.14
CA ALA A 242 11.53 40.87 3.34
C ALA A 242 12.63 41.70 4.04
N GLY A 243 13.62 41.05 4.64
CA GLY A 243 14.79 41.73 5.23
C GLY A 243 15.77 42.32 4.21
N TYR A 244 15.65 41.93 2.93
CA TYR A 244 16.50 42.45 1.85
C TYR A 244 15.89 43.70 1.23
N THR A 245 16.52 44.84 1.46
CA THR A 245 16.12 46.13 0.87
C THR A 245 16.79 46.42 -0.46
N GLN A 246 17.96 45.81 -0.73
CA GLN A 246 18.70 45.95 -1.97
C GLN A 246 18.33 44.88 -3.00
N THR A 247 18.68 45.12 -4.26
CA THR A 247 18.52 44.15 -5.35
C THR A 247 19.46 42.96 -5.13
N THR A 248 18.90 41.81 -4.75
CA THR A 248 19.66 40.61 -4.40
C THR A 248 19.12 39.40 -5.16
N ARG A 249 20.03 38.53 -5.60
CA ARG A 249 19.71 37.23 -6.19
C ARG A 249 20.39 36.15 -5.35
N MET A 250 19.60 35.20 -4.87
CA MET A 250 20.07 34.08 -4.07
C MET A 250 19.51 32.79 -4.65
N GLN A 251 20.35 31.75 -4.67
CA GLN A 251 19.99 30.41 -5.09
C GLN A 251 20.50 29.43 -4.04
N VAL A 252 19.62 28.55 -3.58
CA VAL A 252 19.94 27.46 -2.66
C VAL A 252 19.51 26.16 -3.32
N ASP A 253 20.48 25.29 -3.60
CA ASP A 253 20.24 23.95 -4.12
C ASP A 253 20.57 22.93 -3.02
N ALA A 254 19.54 22.21 -2.56
CA ALA A 254 19.67 21.16 -1.55
C ALA A 254 19.47 19.75 -2.15
N GLY A 255 19.37 19.61 -3.48
CA GLY A 255 19.16 18.34 -4.16
C GLY A 255 17.72 18.10 -4.61
N GLU A 256 16.83 17.73 -3.69
CA GLU A 256 15.41 17.46 -3.99
C GLU A 256 14.54 18.72 -3.84
N VAL A 257 15.06 19.74 -3.15
CA VAL A 257 14.47 21.07 -3.04
C VAL A 257 15.47 22.11 -3.54
N GLU A 258 15.02 22.97 -4.45
CA GLU A 258 15.78 24.13 -4.89
C GLU A 258 14.95 25.41 -4.70
N MET A 259 15.59 26.44 -4.17
CA MET A 259 15.01 27.74 -3.90
C MET A 259 15.76 28.84 -4.67
N LYS A 260 15.01 29.75 -5.31
CA LYS A 260 15.56 30.98 -5.88
C LYS A 260 14.82 32.20 -5.35
N LEU A 261 15.56 33.17 -4.84
CA LEU A 261 15.05 34.45 -4.36
C LEU A 261 15.55 35.59 -5.23
N TYR A 262 14.62 36.45 -5.64
CA TYR A 262 14.86 37.69 -6.35
C TYR A 262 14.25 38.85 -5.58
N THR A 263 15.06 39.80 -5.14
CA THR A 263 14.59 41.06 -4.55
C THR A 263 14.92 42.21 -5.48
N PHE A 264 13.99 43.15 -5.61
CA PHE A 264 14.18 44.33 -6.47
C PHE A 264 13.36 45.52 -5.99
N GLU A 265 13.76 46.71 -6.42
CA GLU A 265 13.00 47.93 -6.21
C GLU A 265 11.94 48.09 -7.32
N PRO A 266 10.71 48.55 -7.00
CA PRO A 266 9.59 48.63 -7.95
C PRO A 266 9.90 49.45 -9.21
N HIS A 267 10.72 50.49 -9.07
CA HIS A 267 11.06 51.43 -10.14
C HIS A 267 11.95 50.82 -11.24
N GLN A 268 12.58 49.67 -11.00
CA GLN A 268 13.44 49.01 -11.99
C GLN A 268 12.69 48.01 -12.89
N LEU A 269 11.40 47.74 -12.62
CA LEU A 269 10.64 46.74 -13.36
C LEU A 269 9.93 47.34 -14.59
N HIS A 270 10.69 47.60 -15.65
CA HIS A 270 10.10 47.89 -16.95
C HIS A 270 9.72 46.59 -17.70
N LYS A 271 8.41 46.30 -17.78
CA LYS A 271 7.70 45.57 -18.85
C LYS A 271 8.09 44.11 -19.21
N HIS A 272 9.12 43.51 -18.62
CA HIS A 272 9.55 42.15 -18.97
C HIS A 272 9.09 41.10 -17.93
N PRO A 273 8.70 39.89 -18.38
CA PRO A 273 8.36 38.79 -17.47
C PRO A 273 9.58 38.36 -16.65
N VAL A 274 9.37 38.12 -15.35
CA VAL A 274 10.41 37.57 -14.48
C VAL A 274 10.38 36.06 -14.62
N SER A 275 11.31 35.51 -15.39
CA SER A 275 11.44 34.07 -15.63
C SER A 275 12.66 33.49 -14.94
N THR A 276 12.51 32.29 -14.38
CA THR A 276 13.62 31.49 -13.87
C THR A 276 13.56 30.07 -14.44
N ASN A 277 14.74 29.47 -14.65
CA ASN A 277 14.87 28.06 -14.99
C ASN A 277 15.50 27.32 -13.80
N ILE A 278 14.88 26.22 -13.40
CA ILE A 278 15.24 25.39 -12.26
C ILE A 278 15.27 23.93 -12.75
N GLN A 279 16.47 23.38 -12.93
CA GLN A 279 16.71 22.00 -13.38
C GLN A 279 15.95 21.59 -14.67
N GLY A 280 15.82 22.50 -15.64
CA GLY A 280 15.10 22.25 -16.90
C GLY A 280 13.61 22.56 -16.84
N ASN A 281 13.07 22.87 -15.67
CA ASN A 281 11.74 23.44 -15.47
C ASN A 281 11.82 24.96 -15.54
N SER A 282 10.77 25.63 -16.00
CA SER A 282 10.73 27.09 -16.01
C SER A 282 9.42 27.63 -15.46
N ILE A 283 9.51 28.75 -14.76
CA ILE A 283 8.35 29.52 -14.29
C ILE A 283 8.58 30.99 -14.60
N SER A 284 7.55 31.63 -15.13
CA SER A 284 7.59 33.00 -15.63
C SER A 284 6.36 33.76 -15.14
N LEU A 285 6.61 34.86 -14.44
CA LEU A 285 5.61 35.74 -13.86
C LEU A 285 5.44 36.97 -14.76
N THR A 286 4.23 37.17 -15.29
CA THR A 286 3.91 38.32 -16.12
C THR A 286 3.26 39.42 -15.28
N PRO A 287 3.92 40.57 -15.06
CA PRO A 287 3.32 41.68 -14.34
C PRO A 287 2.16 42.31 -15.12
N LYS A 288 1.14 42.77 -14.41
CA LYS A 288 0.04 43.59 -14.92
C LYS A 288 0.49 45.05 -14.93
N ASN A 289 0.22 45.78 -16.01
CA ASN A 289 0.51 47.22 -16.08
C ASN A 289 -0.33 47.98 -15.03
N SER A 290 0.23 48.29 -13.87
CA SER A 290 -0.37 49.22 -12.90
C SER A 290 0.16 50.64 -13.13
N LYS A 291 -0.69 51.64 -12.87
CA LYS A 291 -0.27 53.05 -12.84
C LYS A 291 0.61 53.27 -11.62
N GLU A 292 1.71 54.00 -11.81
CA GLU A 292 2.71 54.36 -10.79
C GLU A 292 2.05 54.78 -9.46
N GLU A 293 2.18 53.96 -8.43
CA GLU A 293 2.05 54.40 -7.04
C GLU A 293 3.45 54.43 -6.43
N ASN A 294 3.84 55.60 -5.91
CA ASN A 294 5.10 55.86 -5.19
C ASN A 294 5.16 55.06 -3.88
N ASN A 295 5.35 53.74 -3.96
CA ASN A 295 5.63 52.92 -2.79
C ASN A 295 7.13 52.63 -2.70
N ASN A 296 7.79 53.30 -1.74
CA ASN A 296 9.20 53.11 -1.40
C ASN A 296 9.43 51.78 -0.64
N GLY A 297 9.16 50.63 -1.26
CA GLY A 297 9.41 49.32 -0.67
C GLY A 297 9.97 48.32 -1.66
N SER A 298 10.94 47.49 -1.25
CA SER A 298 11.45 46.38 -2.05
C SER A 298 10.40 45.28 -2.20
N THR A 299 10.33 44.66 -3.38
CA THR A 299 9.50 43.47 -3.64
C THR A 299 10.40 42.25 -3.75
N SER A 300 10.01 41.18 -3.07
CA SER A 300 10.74 39.90 -3.06
C SER A 300 9.88 38.82 -3.69
N ILE A 301 10.48 38.04 -4.59
CA ILE A 301 9.87 36.89 -5.25
C ILE A 301 10.68 35.65 -4.89
N VAL A 302 10.01 34.65 -4.33
CA VAL A 302 10.59 33.35 -3.97
C VAL A 302 10.03 32.30 -4.91
N PHE A 303 10.91 31.51 -5.50
CA PHE A 303 10.57 30.31 -6.26
C PHE A 303 11.06 29.08 -5.50
N LEU A 304 10.20 28.07 -5.39
CA LEU A 304 10.49 26.79 -4.76
C LEU A 304 10.14 25.67 -5.73
N ILE A 305 11.02 24.67 -5.85
CA ILE A 305 10.73 23.42 -6.55
C ILE A 305 10.94 22.24 -5.61
N TYR A 306 10.08 21.24 -5.74
CA TYR A 306 10.12 19.99 -5.00
C TYR A 306 10.09 18.83 -5.98
N ASN A 307 11.18 18.09 -6.12
CA ASN A 307 11.33 17.06 -7.14
C ASN A 307 10.61 15.75 -6.79
N ASN A 308 10.49 15.42 -5.51
CA ASN A 308 10.13 14.06 -5.07
C ASN A 308 8.81 13.95 -4.27
N ILE A 309 8.06 15.05 -4.12
CA ILE A 309 6.81 15.03 -3.34
C ILE A 309 5.58 14.57 -4.13
N GLY A 310 5.68 14.46 -5.47
CA GLY A 310 4.55 14.15 -6.35
C GLY A 310 3.83 12.85 -5.98
N ASP A 311 4.58 11.80 -5.64
CA ASP A 311 4.00 10.51 -5.23
C ASP A 311 3.29 10.58 -3.87
N LEU A 312 3.71 11.48 -2.99
CA LEU A 312 3.08 11.66 -1.67
C LEU A 312 1.76 12.42 -1.77
N LEU A 313 1.62 13.24 -2.81
CA LEU A 313 0.43 14.04 -3.13
C LEU A 313 -0.45 13.36 -4.19
N LYS A 314 -0.46 12.03 -4.27
CA LYS A 314 -1.29 11.33 -5.26
C LYS A 314 -2.78 11.70 -5.08
N PRO A 315 -3.49 12.09 -6.16
CA PRO A 315 -4.92 12.38 -6.10
C PRO A 315 -5.73 11.11 -5.82
N ALA A 316 -6.78 11.23 -5.00
CA ALA A 316 -7.73 10.14 -4.76
C ALA A 316 -8.75 9.99 -5.90
N ASP A 317 -9.15 11.11 -6.49
CA ASP A 317 -10.15 11.21 -7.56
C ASP A 317 -9.63 12.09 -8.71
N ASP A 318 -10.22 11.96 -9.91
CA ASP A 318 -9.87 12.80 -11.06
C ASP A 318 -10.44 14.22 -10.93
N PRO A 319 -9.61 15.27 -10.76
CA PRO A 319 -10.11 16.63 -10.76
C PRO A 319 -10.60 16.99 -12.17
N GLY A 320 -11.91 17.21 -12.31
CA GLY A 320 -12.56 17.66 -13.55
C GLY A 320 -13.55 16.68 -14.18
N VAL A 321 -13.75 15.49 -13.63
CA VAL A 321 -14.75 14.52 -14.12
C VAL A 321 -15.91 14.39 -13.14
N ALA A 322 -17.08 14.94 -13.50
CA ALA A 322 -18.32 14.82 -12.71
C ALA A 322 -19.18 13.59 -13.10
N ASP A 323 -18.88 12.94 -14.22
CA ASP A 323 -19.63 11.80 -14.77
C ASP A 323 -18.69 10.62 -15.07
N TYR A 324 -18.48 9.78 -14.06
CA TYR A 324 -17.63 8.59 -14.11
C TYR A 324 -18.12 7.51 -15.09
N SER A 325 -19.36 7.61 -15.60
CA SER A 325 -19.97 6.59 -16.45
C SER A 325 -19.37 6.53 -17.87
N ARG A 326 -18.79 7.63 -18.35
CA ARG A 326 -18.17 7.73 -19.69
C ARG A 326 -16.66 7.46 -19.71
N TYR A 327 -16.02 7.43 -18.54
CA TYR A 327 -14.57 7.34 -18.33
C TYR A 327 -14.17 6.14 -17.47
N ALA A 328 -14.90 5.02 -17.54
CA ALA A 328 -14.49 3.74 -16.93
C ALA A 328 -13.14 3.18 -17.49
N SER A 329 -12.46 3.95 -18.33
CA SER A 329 -11.19 3.71 -19.01
C SER A 329 -10.11 4.74 -18.66
N ALA A 330 -10.41 5.81 -17.91
CA ALA A 330 -9.40 6.74 -17.41
C ALA A 330 -8.59 6.07 -16.29
N GLY A 331 -7.27 6.05 -16.45
CA GLY A 331 -6.38 5.36 -15.53
C GLY A 331 -6.15 6.03 -14.21
N GLU A 332 -5.44 5.31 -13.34
CA GLU A 332 -4.95 5.85 -12.08
C GLU A 332 -4.17 7.14 -12.36
N ILE A 333 -4.57 8.24 -11.73
CA ILE A 333 -3.97 9.56 -11.97
C ILE A 333 -2.77 9.72 -11.08
N THR A 334 -1.66 10.13 -11.69
CA THR A 334 -0.40 10.35 -10.98
C THR A 334 0.11 11.75 -11.24
N VAL A 335 0.91 12.25 -10.29
CA VAL A 335 1.63 13.52 -10.47
C VAL A 335 2.90 13.20 -11.28
N ASN A 336 2.93 13.59 -12.55
CA ASN A 336 4.03 13.30 -13.49
C ASN A 336 4.99 14.50 -13.66
N SER A 337 5.19 15.28 -12.61
CA SER A 337 6.17 16.37 -12.60
C SER A 337 6.65 16.68 -11.18
N PRO A 338 7.75 17.45 -11.03
CA PRO A 338 8.03 18.18 -9.79
C PRO A 338 6.87 19.12 -9.44
N VAL A 339 6.78 19.50 -8.17
CA VAL A 339 5.86 20.55 -7.72
C VAL A 339 6.62 21.87 -7.67
N ILE A 340 6.11 22.90 -8.34
CA ILE A 340 6.73 24.23 -8.39
C ILE A 340 5.82 25.27 -7.74
N ALA A 341 6.39 26.21 -6.99
CA ALA A 341 5.66 27.29 -6.35
C ALA A 341 6.37 28.64 -6.53
N ALA A 342 5.58 29.71 -6.51
CA ALA A 342 6.08 31.08 -6.54
C ALA A 342 5.29 31.94 -5.55
N ALA A 343 6.00 32.74 -4.75
CA ALA A 343 5.42 33.60 -3.72
C ALA A 343 5.96 35.02 -3.83
N ILE A 344 5.12 36.02 -3.53
CA ILE A 344 5.44 37.45 -3.64
C ILE A 344 5.14 38.16 -2.32
N SER A 345 6.10 38.94 -1.80
CA SER A 345 6.00 39.55 -0.46
C SER A 345 4.98 40.68 -0.38
N ASN A 346 4.86 41.48 -1.44
CA ASN A 346 3.91 42.59 -1.50
C ASN A 346 3.04 42.50 -2.77
N PRO A 347 1.88 41.82 -2.71
CA PRO A 347 1.02 41.63 -3.87
C PRO A 347 0.31 42.92 -4.33
N LYS A 348 0.30 43.98 -3.52
CA LYS A 348 -0.29 45.27 -3.89
C LYS A 348 0.60 46.08 -4.84
N THR A 349 1.93 45.96 -4.71
CA THR A 349 2.90 46.65 -5.58
C THR A 349 3.16 45.89 -6.88
N PHE A 350 2.99 44.57 -6.89
CA PHE A 350 3.17 43.72 -8.07
C PHE A 350 1.87 42.99 -8.40
N ALA A 351 0.99 43.67 -9.16
CA ALA A 351 -0.22 43.03 -9.68
C ALA A 351 0.17 42.00 -10.76
N LEU A 352 -0.26 40.75 -10.64
CA LEU A 352 0.05 39.68 -11.57
C LEU A 352 -1.04 39.55 -12.65
N ASN A 353 -0.66 39.25 -13.90
CA ASN A 353 -1.61 38.96 -14.97
C ASN A 353 -1.81 37.44 -15.13
N ASN A 354 -0.72 36.73 -15.39
CA ASN A 354 -0.69 35.28 -15.45
C ASN A 354 0.69 34.75 -15.04
N VAL A 355 0.69 33.50 -14.58
CA VAL A 355 1.87 32.67 -14.39
C VAL A 355 1.92 31.70 -15.55
N THR A 356 3.09 31.55 -16.14
CA THR A 356 3.35 30.52 -17.14
C THR A 356 4.46 29.63 -16.62
N PHE A 357 4.22 28.31 -16.58
CA PHE A 357 5.22 27.35 -16.15
C PHE A 357 5.33 26.20 -17.13
N THR A 358 6.54 25.67 -17.30
CA THR A 358 6.83 24.50 -18.12
C THR A 358 7.60 23.51 -17.25
N LEU A 359 7.02 22.33 -17.03
CA LEU A 359 7.66 21.28 -16.24
C LEU A 359 8.03 20.10 -17.12
N LYS A 360 9.16 19.49 -16.79
CA LYS A 360 9.62 18.24 -17.36
C LYS A 360 8.83 17.08 -16.77
N HIS A 361 8.44 16.13 -17.61
CA HIS A 361 7.77 14.92 -17.17
C HIS A 361 8.75 13.97 -16.46
N THR A 362 8.30 13.36 -15.37
CA THR A 362 9.04 12.30 -14.68
C THR A 362 9.15 11.06 -15.55
N GLN A 363 8.09 10.75 -16.32
CA GLN A 363 8.04 9.71 -17.34
C GLN A 363 7.60 10.31 -18.68
N GLU A 364 8.30 9.94 -19.77
CA GLU A 364 7.92 10.36 -21.11
C GLU A 364 6.50 9.92 -21.44
N ILE A 365 5.74 10.82 -22.07
CA ILE A 365 4.33 10.58 -22.41
C ILE A 365 4.15 10.47 -23.92
N ASP A 366 3.15 9.71 -24.33
CA ASP A 366 2.65 9.76 -25.71
C ASP A 366 1.48 10.75 -25.78
N PRO A 367 1.65 11.95 -26.37
CA PRO A 367 0.59 12.95 -26.44
C PRO A 367 -0.64 12.51 -27.26
N ALA A 368 -0.57 11.39 -28.00
CA ALA A 368 -1.72 10.81 -28.69
C ALA A 368 -2.64 9.97 -27.78
N HIS A 369 -2.10 9.38 -26.71
CA HIS A 369 -2.80 8.40 -25.86
C HIS A 369 -2.86 8.76 -24.37
N ASP A 370 -1.93 9.61 -23.89
CA ASP A 370 -1.87 10.05 -22.50
C ASP A 370 -2.43 11.47 -22.36
N GLU A 371 -3.26 11.70 -21.34
CA GLU A 371 -3.83 13.02 -21.07
C GLU A 371 -3.09 13.71 -19.91
N THR A 372 -2.54 14.89 -20.16
CA THR A 372 -1.93 15.75 -19.14
C THR A 372 -2.85 16.91 -18.73
N LYS A 373 -2.95 17.13 -17.41
CA LYS A 373 -3.77 18.19 -16.82
C LYS A 373 -2.91 19.12 -15.96
N CYS A 374 -3.11 20.43 -16.13
CA CYS A 374 -2.42 21.47 -15.37
C CYS A 374 -3.16 21.71 -14.06
N ALA A 375 -2.59 21.31 -12.93
CA ALA A 375 -3.25 21.37 -11.64
C ALA A 375 -2.47 22.21 -10.63
N PHE A 376 -3.16 22.64 -9.59
CA PHE A 376 -2.57 23.27 -8.43
C PHE A 376 -3.10 22.67 -7.13
N TRP A 377 -2.29 22.77 -6.07
CA TRP A 377 -2.64 22.28 -4.75
C TRP A 377 -3.47 23.33 -4.02
N GLU A 378 -4.78 23.10 -3.94
CA GLU A 378 -5.74 23.95 -3.24
C GLU A 378 -5.93 23.44 -1.81
N TYR A 379 -5.71 24.31 -0.83
CA TYR A 379 -5.87 23.99 0.57
C TYR A 379 -6.56 25.12 1.33
N SER A 380 -7.35 24.75 2.33
CA SER A 380 -8.09 25.68 3.19
C SER A 380 -7.35 25.95 4.51
N GLN A 381 -7.93 26.76 5.40
CA GLN A 381 -7.36 27.03 6.74
C GLN A 381 -7.14 25.76 7.58
N SER A 382 -7.81 24.66 7.28
CA SER A 382 -7.60 23.37 7.96
C SER A 382 -6.35 22.61 7.50
N MET A 383 -5.58 23.16 6.55
CA MET A 383 -4.41 22.52 5.91
C MET A 383 -4.73 21.17 5.23
N MET A 384 -6.01 20.89 5.00
CA MET A 384 -6.45 19.82 4.10
C MET A 384 -6.37 20.33 2.67
N GLY A 385 -5.53 19.67 1.86
CA GLY A 385 -5.29 20.02 0.47
C GLY A 385 -5.78 18.98 -0.53
N HIS A 386 -6.09 19.43 -1.74
CA HIS A 386 -6.47 18.61 -2.88
C HIS A 386 -6.00 19.26 -4.19
N TRP A 387 -5.92 18.47 -5.27
CA TRP A 387 -5.60 19.02 -6.59
C TRP A 387 -6.86 19.62 -7.23
N SER A 388 -6.75 20.85 -7.72
CA SER A 388 -7.78 21.54 -8.51
C SER A 388 -7.22 22.00 -9.85
N LEU A 389 -8.09 22.14 -10.85
CA LEU A 389 -7.77 22.66 -12.18
C LEU A 389 -8.21 24.13 -12.37
N ASP A 390 -8.90 24.69 -11.38
CA ASP A 390 -9.55 26.00 -11.50
C ASP A 390 -8.54 27.13 -11.75
N GLY A 391 -8.80 27.93 -12.79
CA GLY A 391 -7.94 29.05 -13.17
C GLY A 391 -6.63 28.67 -13.87
N CYS A 392 -6.41 27.38 -14.19
CA CYS A 392 -5.26 26.88 -14.91
C CYS A 392 -5.64 26.32 -16.28
N THR A 393 -4.86 26.67 -17.31
CA THR A 393 -5.08 26.24 -18.71
C THR A 393 -3.81 25.67 -19.31
N ARG A 394 -3.94 24.58 -20.08
CA ARG A 394 -2.83 23.95 -20.78
C ARG A 394 -2.54 24.69 -22.08
N THR A 395 -1.29 25.06 -22.30
CA THR A 395 -0.86 25.85 -23.47
C THR A 395 -0.12 25.01 -24.51
N HIS A 396 0.80 24.15 -24.07
CA HIS A 396 1.60 23.30 -24.95
C HIS A 396 1.89 21.95 -24.27
N VAL A 397 1.92 20.87 -25.05
CA VAL A 397 2.31 19.53 -24.59
C VAL A 397 3.30 18.95 -25.58
N ASN A 398 4.37 18.36 -25.05
CA ASN A 398 5.33 17.55 -25.79
C ASN A 398 5.57 16.24 -25.01
N ALA A 399 6.27 15.27 -25.60
CA ALA A 399 6.59 14.01 -24.93
C ALA A 399 7.32 14.20 -23.60
N THR A 400 8.17 15.23 -23.49
CA THR A 400 9.04 15.46 -22.33
C THR A 400 8.61 16.63 -21.44
N HIS A 401 7.77 17.55 -21.92
CA HIS A 401 7.41 18.76 -21.19
C HIS A 401 5.96 19.17 -21.46
N THR A 402 5.29 19.69 -20.43
CA THR A 402 3.99 20.33 -20.56
C THR A 402 4.06 21.75 -20.01
N SER A 403 3.47 22.70 -20.73
CA SER A 403 3.41 24.11 -20.40
C SER A 403 1.98 24.54 -20.06
N CYS A 404 1.84 25.26 -18.96
CA CYS A 404 0.55 25.68 -18.39
C CYS A 404 0.54 27.18 -18.11
N SER A 405 -0.64 27.79 -18.16
CA SER A 405 -0.88 29.18 -17.76
C SER A 405 -1.98 29.26 -16.70
N CYS A 406 -1.68 29.87 -15.56
CA CYS A 406 -2.61 30.04 -14.44
C CYS A 406 -2.75 31.52 -14.04
N ASN A 407 -3.84 31.89 -13.38
CA ASN A 407 -4.14 33.27 -12.97
C ASN A 407 -3.85 33.58 -11.49
N HIS A 408 -3.28 32.63 -10.74
CA HIS A 408 -2.97 32.75 -9.32
C HIS A 408 -1.56 32.25 -9.01
N LEU A 409 -1.14 32.35 -7.75
CA LEU A 409 0.15 31.89 -7.24
C LEU A 409 -0.09 30.82 -6.18
N THR A 410 0.31 29.60 -6.48
CA THR A 410 0.13 28.42 -5.63
C THR A 410 1.21 27.39 -5.94
N HIS A 411 1.06 26.17 -5.41
CA HIS A 411 1.89 25.02 -5.75
C HIS A 411 1.31 24.30 -6.96
N PHE A 412 2.03 24.32 -8.08
CA PHE A 412 1.61 23.77 -9.36
C PHE A 412 2.27 22.42 -9.66
N ALA A 413 1.54 21.55 -10.34
CA ALA A 413 2.06 20.29 -10.87
C ALA A 413 1.29 19.86 -12.12
N ILE A 414 1.79 18.81 -12.78
CA ILE A 414 1.20 18.23 -13.97
C ILE A 414 0.69 16.83 -13.61
N LEU A 415 -0.61 16.64 -13.72
CA LEU A 415 -1.26 15.35 -13.52
C LEU A 415 -1.31 14.59 -14.84
N MET A 416 -1.13 13.29 -14.80
CA MET A 416 -1.21 12.40 -15.96
C MET A 416 -2.22 11.29 -15.71
N SER A 417 -3.06 11.01 -16.70
CA SER A 417 -3.84 9.78 -16.80
C SER A 417 -3.32 8.98 -18.01
N SER A 418 -2.80 7.77 -17.75
CA SER A 418 -2.29 6.88 -18.82
C SER A 418 -3.19 5.67 -19.00
N ALA A 419 -3.76 5.52 -20.20
CA ALA A 419 -4.55 4.35 -20.58
C ALA A 419 -3.69 3.07 -20.65
N GLN A 420 -2.40 3.20 -20.99
CA GLN A 420 -1.48 2.07 -21.17
C GLN A 420 -1.02 1.47 -19.84
N ALA A 421 -0.78 2.31 -18.81
CA ALA A 421 -0.47 1.84 -17.45
C ALA A 421 -1.61 1.00 -16.85
N ASN A 422 -2.86 1.40 -17.10
CA ASN A 422 -4.05 0.67 -16.70
C ASN A 422 -4.14 -0.72 -17.34
N LEU A 423 -3.88 -0.81 -18.65
CA LEU A 423 -3.89 -2.09 -19.37
C LEU A 423 -2.85 -3.05 -18.79
N LEU A 424 -1.66 -2.54 -18.45
CA LEU A 424 -0.59 -3.32 -17.80
C LEU A 424 -0.96 -3.76 -16.38
N ALA A 425 -1.61 -2.91 -15.58
CA ALA A 425 -2.07 -3.25 -14.24
C ALA A 425 -3.14 -4.35 -14.28
N HIS A 426 -4.17 -4.20 -15.12
CA HIS A 426 -5.19 -5.22 -15.30
C HIS A 426 -4.60 -6.54 -15.83
N TYR A 427 -3.66 -6.50 -16.77
CA TYR A 427 -2.95 -7.68 -17.26
C TYR A 427 -2.17 -8.40 -16.16
N ASN A 428 -1.46 -7.65 -15.31
CA ASN A 428 -0.70 -8.20 -14.19
C ASN A 428 -1.62 -8.85 -13.15
N VAL A 429 -2.71 -8.19 -12.78
CA VAL A 429 -3.71 -8.73 -11.85
C VAL A 429 -4.35 -10.01 -12.43
N LEU A 430 -4.75 -10.00 -13.69
CA LEU A 430 -5.35 -11.15 -14.36
C LEU A 430 -4.37 -12.34 -14.44
N THR A 431 -3.09 -12.06 -14.70
CA THR A 431 -2.03 -13.07 -14.73
C THR A 431 -1.83 -13.72 -13.35
N ARG A 432 -1.91 -12.95 -12.27
CA ARG A 432 -1.81 -13.52 -10.91
C ARG A 432 -3.02 -14.38 -10.54
N ILE A 433 -4.23 -13.92 -10.88
CA ILE A 433 -5.48 -14.68 -10.65
C ILE A 433 -5.46 -16.00 -11.42
N THR A 434 -5.10 -15.96 -12.71
CA THR A 434 -4.99 -17.17 -13.55
C THR A 434 -3.96 -18.15 -12.99
N GLN A 435 -2.76 -17.69 -12.57
CA GLN A 435 -1.73 -18.55 -11.97
C GLN A 435 -2.23 -19.29 -10.73
N LEU A 436 -2.76 -18.56 -9.73
CA LEU A 436 -3.24 -19.15 -8.49
C LEU A 436 -4.41 -20.11 -8.73
N GLY A 437 -5.37 -19.68 -9.56
CA GLY A 437 -6.55 -20.47 -9.84
C GLY A 437 -6.29 -21.75 -10.64
N MET A 438 -5.36 -21.71 -11.60
CA MET A 438 -4.95 -22.90 -12.34
C MET A 438 -4.23 -23.92 -11.45
N VAL A 439 -3.41 -23.48 -10.48
CA VAL A 439 -2.77 -24.39 -9.52
C VAL A 439 -3.83 -25.14 -8.70
N ILE A 440 -4.84 -24.44 -8.19
CA ILE A 440 -5.95 -25.05 -7.45
C ILE A 440 -6.72 -26.03 -8.34
N SER A 441 -7.06 -25.62 -9.57
CA SER A 441 -7.74 -26.46 -10.55
C SER A 441 -6.96 -27.74 -10.88
N ILE A 442 -5.64 -27.64 -11.06
CA ILE A 442 -4.74 -28.78 -11.31
C ILE A 442 -4.73 -29.76 -10.12
N ILE A 443 -4.69 -29.27 -8.88
CA ILE A 443 -4.77 -30.12 -7.68
C ILE A 443 -6.10 -30.87 -7.64
N CYS A 444 -7.23 -30.18 -7.87
CA CYS A 444 -8.56 -30.79 -7.91
C CYS A 444 -8.70 -31.86 -9.01
N LEU A 445 -8.19 -31.58 -10.22
CA LEU A 445 -8.18 -32.54 -11.32
C LEU A 445 -7.28 -33.74 -11.03
N SER A 446 -6.13 -33.52 -10.37
CA SER A 446 -5.22 -34.60 -9.95
C SER A 446 -5.89 -35.54 -8.95
N LEU A 447 -6.57 -34.99 -7.94
CA LEU A 447 -7.36 -35.77 -6.99
C LEU A 447 -8.46 -36.55 -7.70
N CYS A 448 -9.17 -35.94 -8.67
CA CYS A 448 -10.19 -36.61 -9.47
C CYS A 448 -9.64 -37.81 -10.26
N ILE A 449 -8.49 -37.64 -10.93
CA ILE A 449 -7.81 -38.71 -11.68
C ILE A 449 -7.40 -39.82 -10.72
N PHE A 450 -6.81 -39.48 -9.58
CA PHE A 450 -6.38 -40.44 -8.56
C PHE A 450 -7.55 -41.27 -8.05
N THR A 451 -8.70 -40.65 -7.75
CA THR A 451 -9.93 -41.35 -7.34
C THR A 451 -10.34 -42.40 -8.38
N PHE A 452 -10.38 -42.06 -9.66
CA PHE A 452 -10.77 -43.01 -10.71
C PHE A 452 -9.73 -44.10 -10.98
N TRP A 453 -8.46 -43.86 -10.64
CA TRP A 453 -7.38 -44.82 -10.81
C TRP A 453 -7.32 -45.83 -9.67
N PHE A 454 -7.50 -45.36 -8.43
CA PHE A 454 -7.40 -46.16 -7.21
C PHE A 454 -8.60 -47.09 -7.02
N PHE A 455 -9.83 -46.61 -7.28
CA PHE A 455 -11.03 -47.42 -7.11
C PHE A 455 -11.35 -48.25 -8.35
N ARG A 456 -10.65 -49.39 -8.51
CA ARG A 456 -10.83 -50.32 -9.63
C ARG A 456 -12.25 -50.88 -9.73
N ASP A 457 -12.95 -50.99 -8.60
CA ASP A 457 -14.33 -51.49 -8.50
C ASP A 457 -15.38 -50.50 -9.08
N ILE A 458 -15.02 -49.22 -9.27
CA ILE A 458 -15.91 -48.17 -9.81
C ILE A 458 -15.70 -47.97 -11.33
N GLN A 459 -14.78 -48.71 -11.96
CA GLN A 459 -14.48 -48.57 -13.38
C GLN A 459 -15.63 -49.08 -14.26
N ASN A 460 -16.27 -48.15 -14.95
CA ASN A 460 -17.35 -48.38 -15.89
C ASN A 460 -17.12 -47.48 -17.12
N THR A 461 -17.77 -47.75 -18.24
CA THR A 461 -17.57 -46.98 -19.49
C THR A 461 -17.71 -45.47 -19.28
N ARG A 462 -18.65 -45.04 -18.42
CA ARG A 462 -18.84 -43.63 -18.04
C ARG A 462 -17.66 -43.04 -17.23
N THR A 463 -17.14 -43.76 -16.24
CA THR A 463 -16.00 -43.26 -15.43
C THR A 463 -14.69 -43.29 -16.22
N THR A 464 -14.57 -44.17 -17.22
CA THR A 464 -13.48 -44.13 -18.21
C THR A 464 -13.54 -42.88 -19.08
N ILE A 465 -14.73 -42.48 -19.57
CA ILE A 465 -14.92 -41.22 -20.32
C ILE A 465 -14.52 -40.02 -19.45
N HIS A 466 -14.99 -39.97 -18.20
CA HIS A 466 -14.66 -38.92 -17.23
C HIS A 466 -13.18 -38.84 -16.91
N LYS A 467 -12.53 -39.99 -16.73
CA LYS A 467 -11.08 -40.07 -16.53
C LYS A 467 -10.32 -39.45 -17.70
N ASN A 468 -10.68 -39.78 -18.94
CA ASN A 468 -10.01 -39.24 -20.12
C ASN A 468 -10.27 -37.74 -20.32
N LEU A 469 -11.48 -37.26 -19.99
CA LEU A 469 -11.80 -35.83 -19.96
C LEU A 469 -10.92 -35.08 -18.94
N CYS A 470 -10.84 -35.57 -17.69
CA CYS A 470 -10.01 -34.99 -16.65
C CYS A 470 -8.52 -35.03 -17.01
N CYS A 471 -8.01 -36.13 -17.59
CA CYS A 471 -6.62 -36.21 -18.06
C CYS A 471 -6.31 -35.20 -19.17
N SER A 472 -7.24 -35.00 -20.11
CA SER A 472 -7.06 -34.04 -21.21
C SER A 472 -7.02 -32.60 -20.69
N LEU A 473 -7.93 -32.24 -19.76
CA LEU A 473 -7.97 -30.93 -19.13
C LEU A 473 -6.76 -30.66 -18.22
N PHE A 474 -6.32 -31.67 -17.45
CA PHE A 474 -5.12 -31.59 -16.62
C PHE A 474 -3.89 -31.28 -17.49
N MET A 475 -3.70 -32.03 -18.57
CA MET A 475 -2.55 -31.84 -19.46
C MET A 475 -2.62 -30.47 -20.16
N ALA A 476 -3.80 -30.02 -20.60
CA ALA A 476 -3.98 -28.69 -21.17
C ALA A 476 -3.62 -27.57 -20.18
N GLN A 477 -4.13 -27.63 -18.95
CA GLN A 477 -3.86 -26.62 -17.92
C GLN A 477 -2.41 -26.62 -17.46
N PHE A 478 -1.78 -27.79 -17.33
CA PHE A 478 -0.37 -27.92 -16.99
C PHE A 478 0.55 -27.30 -18.06
N ILE A 479 0.29 -27.60 -19.34
CA ILE A 479 1.03 -27.02 -20.46
C ILE A 479 0.80 -25.51 -20.54
N PHE A 480 -0.41 -25.03 -20.27
CA PHE A 480 -0.74 -23.60 -20.28
C PHE A 480 0.05 -22.85 -19.19
N LEU A 481 0.10 -23.38 -17.97
CA LEU A 481 0.80 -22.78 -16.83
C LEU A 481 2.32 -22.66 -17.05
N ILE A 482 2.94 -23.68 -17.65
CA ILE A 482 4.41 -23.72 -17.85
C ILE A 482 4.83 -23.02 -19.16
N GLY A 483 3.98 -23.10 -20.19
CA GLY A 483 4.38 -22.85 -21.58
C GLY A 483 4.03 -21.47 -22.14
N ILE A 484 3.03 -20.76 -21.60
CA ILE A 484 2.47 -19.57 -22.28
C ILE A 484 3.48 -18.41 -22.46
N ASN A 485 4.39 -18.24 -21.50
CA ASN A 485 5.40 -17.17 -21.47
C ASN A 485 6.78 -17.59 -21.99
N LYS A 486 6.94 -18.81 -22.54
CA LYS A 486 8.22 -19.31 -23.06
C LYS A 486 8.46 -18.86 -24.52
N ILE A 487 8.58 -17.54 -24.72
CA ILE A 487 8.67 -16.90 -26.05
C ILE A 487 10.09 -16.97 -26.65
N ALA A 488 11.11 -17.28 -25.84
CA ALA A 488 12.52 -17.26 -26.25
C ALA A 488 12.88 -18.18 -27.43
N HIS A 489 12.14 -19.28 -27.62
CA HIS A 489 12.37 -20.21 -28.74
C HIS A 489 11.09 -20.38 -29.55
N LYS A 490 11.08 -19.80 -30.77
CA LYS A 490 9.94 -19.84 -31.69
C LYS A 490 9.44 -21.26 -31.97
N TRP A 491 10.36 -22.21 -32.11
CA TRP A 491 10.03 -23.63 -32.32
C TRP A 491 9.30 -24.24 -31.10
N PHE A 492 9.79 -23.97 -29.88
CA PHE A 492 9.19 -24.47 -28.65
C PHE A 492 7.80 -23.85 -28.40
N CYS A 493 7.67 -22.55 -28.67
CA CYS A 493 6.41 -21.81 -28.56
C CYS A 493 5.33 -22.37 -29.50
N SER A 494 5.71 -22.71 -30.74
CA SER A 494 4.83 -23.32 -31.73
C SER A 494 4.38 -24.73 -31.33
N LEU A 495 5.29 -25.54 -30.78
CA LEU A 495 4.97 -26.87 -30.25
C LEU A 495 3.99 -26.81 -29.09
N ILE A 496 4.21 -25.90 -28.14
CA ILE A 496 3.30 -25.68 -26.99
C ILE A 496 1.90 -25.28 -27.47
N ALA A 497 1.81 -24.33 -28.42
CA ALA A 497 0.54 -23.93 -29.01
C ALA A 497 -0.19 -25.10 -29.69
N GLY A 498 0.55 -25.95 -30.42
CA GLY A 498 0.00 -27.16 -31.04
C GLY A 498 -0.52 -28.19 -30.05
N LEU A 499 0.24 -28.45 -28.98
CA LEU A 499 -0.18 -29.38 -27.92
C LEU A 499 -1.42 -28.86 -27.18
N LEU A 500 -1.47 -27.57 -26.88
CA LEU A 500 -2.64 -26.99 -26.25
C LEU A 500 -3.88 -27.08 -27.15
N HIS A 501 -3.73 -26.77 -28.44
CA HIS A 501 -4.82 -26.92 -29.43
C HIS A 501 -5.39 -28.35 -29.43
N TYR A 502 -4.51 -29.35 -29.41
CA TYR A 502 -4.89 -30.75 -29.35
C TYR A 502 -5.62 -31.13 -28.07
N PHE A 503 -5.07 -30.83 -26.88
CA PHE A 503 -5.65 -31.25 -25.61
C PHE A 503 -6.99 -30.56 -25.31
N PHE A 504 -7.17 -29.29 -25.69
CA PHE A 504 -8.46 -28.63 -25.57
C PHE A 504 -9.51 -29.23 -26.51
N LEU A 505 -9.19 -29.51 -27.77
CA LEU A 505 -10.10 -30.21 -28.68
C LEU A 505 -10.42 -31.64 -28.21
N ALA A 506 -9.45 -32.35 -27.64
CA ALA A 506 -9.67 -33.66 -27.03
C ALA A 506 -10.63 -33.59 -25.85
N ALA A 507 -10.52 -32.57 -24.99
CA ALA A 507 -11.49 -32.35 -23.92
C ALA A 507 -12.93 -32.15 -24.46
N PHE A 508 -13.11 -31.37 -25.53
CA PHE A 508 -14.40 -31.23 -26.20
C PHE A 508 -14.91 -32.53 -26.82
N ALA A 509 -14.04 -33.31 -27.46
CA ALA A 509 -14.41 -34.60 -28.05
C ALA A 509 -14.87 -35.61 -26.98
N TRP A 510 -14.17 -35.70 -25.84
CA TRP A 510 -14.58 -36.55 -24.71
C TRP A 510 -15.89 -36.08 -24.06
N MET A 511 -16.13 -34.78 -23.98
CA MET A 511 -17.42 -34.23 -23.55
C MET A 511 -18.55 -34.59 -24.54
N CYS A 512 -18.29 -34.53 -25.84
CA CYS A 512 -19.24 -34.96 -26.88
C CYS A 512 -19.62 -36.43 -26.74
N LEU A 513 -18.61 -37.28 -26.53
CA LEU A 513 -18.83 -38.70 -26.27
C LEU A 513 -19.63 -38.95 -24.99
N GLU A 514 -19.47 -38.14 -23.95
CA GLU A 514 -20.32 -38.20 -22.77
C GLU A 514 -21.80 -37.92 -23.11
N GLY A 515 -22.07 -36.85 -23.87
CA GLY A 515 -23.41 -36.49 -24.33
C GLY A 515 -24.07 -37.58 -25.16
N ILE A 516 -23.35 -38.14 -26.14
CA ILE A 516 -23.82 -39.24 -26.99
C ILE A 516 -24.03 -40.52 -26.17
N HIS A 517 -23.12 -40.86 -25.27
CA HIS A 517 -23.23 -42.03 -24.42
C HIS A 517 -24.47 -41.95 -23.49
N LEU A 518 -24.74 -40.78 -22.93
CA LEU A 518 -25.96 -40.55 -22.15
C LEU A 518 -27.22 -40.68 -23.01
N TYR A 519 -27.20 -40.13 -24.23
CA TYR A 519 -28.30 -40.26 -25.19
C TYR A 519 -28.61 -41.73 -25.50
N LEU A 520 -27.59 -42.54 -25.79
CA LEU A 520 -27.75 -43.97 -26.09
C LEU A 520 -28.34 -44.77 -24.91
N ILE A 521 -27.93 -44.45 -23.68
CA ILE A 521 -28.51 -45.06 -22.46
C ILE A 521 -29.99 -44.71 -22.32
N VAL A 522 -30.39 -43.45 -22.55
CA VAL A 522 -31.77 -42.98 -22.39
C VAL A 522 -32.69 -43.47 -23.52
N VAL A 523 -32.17 -43.64 -24.73
CA VAL A 523 -32.95 -44.20 -25.85
C VAL A 523 -33.12 -45.71 -25.74
N GLY A 524 -32.31 -46.40 -24.93
CA GLY A 524 -32.50 -47.81 -24.60
C GLY A 524 -32.16 -48.76 -25.76
N VAL A 525 -31.27 -48.36 -26.66
CA VAL A 525 -30.78 -49.24 -27.73
C VAL A 525 -29.77 -50.21 -27.12
N ILE A 526 -30.01 -51.52 -27.23
CA ILE A 526 -29.07 -52.55 -26.80
C ILE A 526 -27.92 -52.59 -27.83
N TYR A 527 -26.79 -51.98 -27.49
CA TYR A 527 -25.58 -51.99 -28.31
C TYR A 527 -24.49 -52.88 -27.71
N ASN A 528 -23.60 -53.41 -28.57
CA ASN A 528 -22.51 -54.26 -28.13
C ASN A 528 -21.45 -53.45 -27.36
N LYS A 529 -21.36 -53.66 -26.04
CA LYS A 529 -20.52 -52.87 -25.11
C LYS A 529 -19.03 -52.88 -25.47
N GLY A 530 -18.51 -53.99 -26.00
CA GLY A 530 -17.09 -54.12 -26.35
C GLY A 530 -16.68 -53.36 -27.61
N PHE A 531 -17.54 -53.34 -28.63
CA PHE A 531 -17.29 -52.63 -29.89
C PHE A 531 -17.26 -51.11 -29.69
N LEU A 532 -18.18 -50.58 -28.88
CA LEU A 532 -18.29 -49.14 -28.64
C LEU A 532 -17.11 -48.60 -27.81
N HIS A 533 -16.63 -49.37 -26.82
CA HIS A 533 -15.52 -48.94 -25.97
C HIS A 533 -14.22 -48.71 -26.76
N ARG A 534 -13.90 -49.58 -27.74
CA ARG A 534 -12.72 -49.39 -28.59
C ARG A 534 -12.87 -48.20 -29.54
N ASN A 535 -14.07 -47.98 -30.07
CA ASN A 535 -14.34 -46.89 -31.00
C ASN A 535 -14.34 -45.51 -30.31
N PHE A 536 -14.65 -45.43 -29.01
CA PHE A 536 -14.59 -44.18 -28.25
C PHE A 536 -13.18 -43.59 -28.18
N TYR A 537 -12.14 -44.41 -28.04
CA TYR A 537 -10.76 -43.91 -28.03
C TYR A 537 -10.33 -43.37 -29.40
N ILE A 538 -10.74 -44.05 -30.47
CA ILE A 538 -10.48 -43.61 -31.85
C ILE A 538 -11.16 -42.27 -32.11
N PHE A 539 -12.40 -42.10 -31.67
CA PHE A 539 -13.11 -40.83 -31.85
C PHE A 539 -12.59 -39.71 -30.93
N GLY A 540 -12.40 -40.01 -29.64
CA GLY A 540 -12.04 -39.03 -28.61
C GLY A 540 -10.65 -38.41 -28.78
N TYR A 541 -9.66 -39.19 -29.24
CA TYR A 541 -8.31 -38.67 -29.51
C TYR A 541 -7.99 -38.53 -31.01
N GLY A 542 -8.58 -39.37 -31.87
CA GLY A 542 -8.34 -39.32 -33.30
C GLY A 542 -8.97 -38.12 -33.99
N SER A 543 -10.20 -37.74 -33.64
CA SER A 543 -10.86 -36.56 -34.25
C SER A 543 -10.08 -35.26 -33.99
N PRO A 544 -9.65 -34.93 -32.76
CA PRO A 544 -8.76 -33.80 -32.49
C PRO A 544 -7.43 -33.87 -33.24
N ALA A 545 -6.81 -35.05 -33.32
CA ALA A 545 -5.52 -35.22 -34.01
C ALA A 545 -5.62 -34.90 -35.50
N VAL A 546 -6.71 -35.31 -36.16
CA VAL A 546 -6.96 -35.01 -37.58
C VAL A 546 -7.11 -33.51 -37.80
N VAL A 547 -7.92 -32.82 -36.96
CA VAL A 547 -8.10 -31.36 -37.06
C VAL A 547 -6.77 -30.65 -36.90
N VAL A 548 -6.00 -30.96 -35.85
CA VAL A 548 -4.70 -30.30 -35.60
C VAL A 548 -3.69 -30.60 -36.70
N ALA A 549 -3.66 -31.81 -37.26
CA ALA A 549 -2.77 -32.17 -38.36
C ALA A 549 -3.08 -31.38 -39.65
N ILE A 550 -4.36 -31.23 -40.00
CA ILE A 550 -4.78 -30.40 -41.14
C ILE A 550 -4.39 -28.94 -40.89
N SER A 551 -4.60 -28.42 -39.68
CA SER A 551 -4.27 -27.04 -39.36
C SER A 551 -2.76 -26.77 -39.30
N ALA A 552 -1.97 -27.75 -38.85
CA ALA A 552 -0.51 -27.66 -38.84
C ALA A 552 0.07 -27.72 -40.26
N THR A 553 -0.47 -28.56 -41.14
CA THR A 553 -0.01 -28.65 -42.54
C THR A 553 -0.35 -27.40 -43.35
N LEU A 554 -1.51 -26.78 -43.11
CA LEU A 554 -1.94 -25.56 -43.80
C LEU A 554 -1.36 -24.27 -43.19
N GLY A 555 -0.98 -24.29 -41.90
CA GLY A 555 -0.75 -23.06 -41.14
C GLY A 555 0.30 -23.12 -40.02
N TYR A 556 1.38 -23.91 -40.17
CA TYR A 556 2.43 -24.04 -39.13
C TYR A 556 3.02 -22.70 -38.63
N LYS A 557 3.03 -21.66 -39.48
CA LYS A 557 3.55 -20.31 -39.12
C LYS A 557 2.65 -19.55 -38.14
N TYR A 558 1.38 -19.92 -38.04
CA TYR A 558 0.37 -19.25 -37.20
C TYR A 558 0.23 -19.88 -35.80
N TYR A 559 1.05 -20.88 -35.48
CA TYR A 559 1.19 -21.43 -34.13
C TYR A 559 2.26 -20.66 -33.34
N GLY A 560 1.82 -19.80 -32.41
CA GLY A 560 2.65 -18.92 -31.61
C GLY A 560 2.66 -17.48 -32.12
N THR A 561 2.49 -16.52 -31.22
CA THR A 561 2.59 -15.06 -31.49
C THR A 561 3.86 -14.48 -30.86
N SER A 562 4.17 -13.21 -31.14
CA SER A 562 5.31 -12.51 -30.52
C SER A 562 5.11 -12.22 -29.02
N THR A 563 3.87 -12.30 -28.53
CA THR A 563 3.50 -11.95 -27.15
C THR A 563 3.12 -13.17 -26.31
N VAL A 564 2.53 -14.21 -26.91
CA VAL A 564 2.11 -15.43 -26.22
C VAL A 564 2.24 -16.69 -27.08
N CYS A 565 2.51 -17.83 -26.46
CA CYS A 565 2.56 -19.14 -27.12
C CYS A 565 1.18 -19.76 -27.32
N TRP A 566 0.36 -19.10 -28.15
CA TRP A 566 -0.99 -19.51 -28.53
C TRP A 566 -1.23 -19.35 -30.06
N LEU A 567 -2.38 -19.84 -30.57
CA LEU A 567 -2.80 -19.64 -31.96
C LEU A 567 -2.93 -18.14 -32.27
N SER A 568 -2.39 -17.72 -33.41
CA SER A 568 -2.56 -16.36 -33.92
C SER A 568 -4.01 -16.11 -34.35
N THR A 569 -4.51 -14.91 -34.07
CA THR A 569 -5.80 -14.40 -34.56
C THR A 569 -5.70 -13.86 -35.99
N GLU A 570 -4.49 -13.71 -36.51
CA GLU A 570 -4.25 -13.26 -37.89
C GLU A 570 -4.79 -14.29 -38.91
N ASN A 571 -5.36 -13.77 -40.01
CA ASN A 571 -5.91 -14.55 -41.12
C ASN A 571 -7.00 -15.56 -40.72
N ASN A 572 -7.76 -15.28 -39.64
CA ASN A 572 -8.84 -16.14 -39.14
C ASN A 572 -8.39 -17.57 -38.77
N PHE A 573 -7.09 -17.80 -38.53
CA PHE A 573 -6.58 -19.14 -38.21
C PHE A 573 -7.17 -19.72 -36.92
N ILE A 574 -7.53 -18.86 -35.96
CA ILE A 574 -8.23 -19.21 -34.72
C ILE A 574 -9.56 -19.97 -34.94
N TRP A 575 -10.21 -19.80 -36.10
CA TRP A 575 -11.43 -20.53 -36.44
C TRP A 575 -11.21 -22.04 -36.61
N SER A 576 -9.96 -22.48 -36.81
CA SER A 576 -9.61 -23.90 -36.76
C SER A 576 -9.92 -24.54 -35.41
N PHE A 577 -9.91 -23.76 -34.33
CA PHE A 577 -10.25 -24.23 -32.99
C PHE A 577 -11.71 -23.92 -32.66
N ILE A 578 -12.12 -22.66 -32.87
CA ILE A 578 -13.46 -22.17 -32.48
C ILE A 578 -14.56 -22.90 -33.25
N GLY A 579 -14.40 -23.11 -34.56
CA GLY A 579 -15.41 -23.77 -35.39
C GLY A 579 -15.78 -25.17 -34.88
N PRO A 580 -14.83 -26.11 -34.77
CA PRO A 580 -15.08 -27.43 -34.20
C PRO A 580 -15.63 -27.39 -32.77
N ALA A 581 -15.11 -26.51 -31.90
CA ALA A 581 -15.60 -26.37 -30.53
C ALA A 581 -17.06 -25.93 -30.46
N CYS A 582 -17.46 -24.90 -31.23
CA CYS A 582 -18.84 -24.43 -31.31
C CYS A 582 -19.78 -25.51 -31.87
N LEU A 583 -19.36 -26.25 -32.90
CA LEU A 583 -20.14 -27.36 -33.46
C LEU A 583 -20.36 -28.46 -32.42
N ILE A 584 -19.33 -28.83 -31.66
CA ILE A 584 -19.43 -29.85 -30.60
C ILE A 584 -20.38 -29.37 -29.48
N ILE A 585 -20.25 -28.12 -29.03
CA ILE A 585 -21.14 -27.53 -28.02
C ILE A 585 -22.59 -27.55 -28.52
N LEU A 586 -22.84 -27.17 -29.78
CA LEU A 586 -24.17 -27.19 -30.38
C LEU A 586 -24.76 -28.62 -30.42
N VAL A 587 -23.99 -29.60 -30.89
CA VAL A 587 -24.43 -31.01 -30.93
C VAL A 587 -24.76 -31.52 -29.52
N ASN A 588 -23.94 -31.19 -28.53
CA ASN A 588 -24.21 -31.54 -27.14
C ASN A 588 -25.49 -30.88 -26.63
N LEU A 589 -25.69 -29.58 -26.84
CA LEU A 589 -26.91 -28.88 -26.42
C LEU A 589 -28.17 -29.52 -27.03
N LEU A 590 -28.13 -29.89 -28.31
CA LEU A 590 -29.23 -30.59 -28.98
C LEU A 590 -29.47 -31.98 -28.38
N ALA A 591 -28.41 -32.76 -28.15
CA ALA A 591 -28.52 -34.08 -27.53
C ALA A 591 -29.13 -33.99 -26.11
N PHE A 592 -28.69 -33.02 -25.31
CA PHE A 592 -29.22 -32.78 -23.97
C PHE A 592 -30.67 -32.29 -23.98
N ALA A 593 -31.07 -31.42 -24.92
CA ALA A 593 -32.45 -31.00 -25.07
C ALA A 593 -33.37 -32.20 -25.35
N VAL A 594 -32.97 -33.09 -26.26
CA VAL A 594 -33.71 -34.32 -26.56
C VAL A 594 -33.76 -35.26 -25.34
N ILE A 595 -32.64 -35.42 -24.62
CA ILE A 595 -32.59 -36.21 -23.38
C ILE A 595 -33.57 -35.64 -22.34
N ILE A 596 -33.55 -34.34 -22.07
CA ILE A 596 -34.43 -33.69 -21.09
C ILE A 596 -35.89 -33.85 -21.49
N CYS A 597 -36.24 -33.58 -22.76
CA CYS A 597 -37.60 -33.75 -23.26
C CYS A 597 -38.08 -35.20 -23.11
N LYS A 598 -37.23 -36.18 -23.42
CA LYS A 598 -37.56 -37.61 -23.32
C LYS A 598 -37.66 -38.07 -21.86
N VAL A 599 -36.76 -37.63 -20.98
CA VAL A 599 -36.80 -37.89 -19.54
C VAL A 599 -38.06 -37.29 -18.92
N TYR A 600 -38.39 -36.03 -19.23
CA TYR A 600 -39.61 -35.37 -18.76
C TYR A 600 -40.88 -36.11 -19.21
N ARG A 601 -40.97 -36.49 -20.49
CA ARG A 601 -42.10 -37.28 -21.01
C ARG A 601 -42.21 -38.66 -20.35
N HIS A 602 -41.08 -39.34 -20.08
CA HIS A 602 -41.10 -40.62 -19.38
C HIS A 602 -41.49 -40.50 -17.91
N THR A 603 -41.12 -39.40 -17.25
CA THR A 603 -41.47 -39.12 -15.84
C THR A 603 -42.96 -38.80 -15.68
N ALA A 604 -43.56 -38.16 -16.68
CA ALA A 604 -44.98 -37.79 -16.67
C ALA A 604 -45.94 -38.97 -16.96
N VAL A 605 -45.45 -40.07 -17.56
CA VAL A 605 -46.30 -41.16 -18.10
C VAL A 605 -46.23 -42.47 -17.29
N LYS A 606 -45.23 -42.68 -16.41
CA LYS A 606 -45.11 -43.90 -15.58
C LYS A 606 -44.56 -43.60 -14.18
N ILE A 607 -45.18 -44.15 -13.14
CA ILE A 607 -44.56 -44.33 -11.81
C ILE A 607 -43.56 -45.50 -11.92
N PRO A 608 -42.24 -45.30 -11.77
CA PRO A 608 -41.28 -46.39 -11.96
C PRO A 608 -40.76 -46.96 -10.63
N GLU A 609 -40.26 -48.20 -10.69
CA GLU A 609 -39.44 -48.82 -9.64
C GLU A 609 -38.28 -47.89 -9.22
N ILE A 610 -38.13 -47.72 -7.91
CA ILE A 610 -37.44 -46.59 -7.26
C ILE A 610 -35.91 -46.58 -7.52
N SER A 611 -35.29 -47.73 -7.84
CA SER A 611 -33.82 -47.85 -7.87
C SER A 611 -33.14 -47.49 -9.20
N HIS A 612 -33.69 -47.88 -10.35
CA HIS A 612 -33.07 -47.62 -11.67
C HIS A 612 -33.22 -46.14 -12.08
N TYR A 613 -34.30 -45.50 -11.65
CA TYR A 613 -34.62 -44.11 -11.98
C TYR A 613 -33.75 -43.10 -11.20
N GLU A 614 -33.42 -43.38 -9.93
CA GLU A 614 -32.53 -42.53 -9.14
C GLU A 614 -31.10 -42.46 -9.71
N ASN A 615 -30.59 -43.57 -10.23
CA ASN A 615 -29.26 -43.63 -10.84
C ASN A 615 -29.20 -42.84 -12.17
N ILE A 616 -30.27 -42.87 -12.98
CA ILE A 616 -30.39 -42.08 -14.21
C ILE A 616 -30.51 -40.57 -13.88
N ARG A 617 -31.25 -40.20 -12.84
CA ARG A 617 -31.40 -38.79 -12.42
C ARG A 617 -30.08 -38.19 -11.92
N SER A 618 -29.32 -38.93 -11.11
CA SER A 618 -27.98 -38.53 -10.65
C SER A 618 -27.00 -38.39 -11.82
N CYS A 619 -27.07 -39.30 -12.79
CA CYS A 619 -26.29 -39.33 -14.01
C CYS A 619 -26.58 -38.11 -14.94
N THR A 620 -27.86 -37.76 -15.08
CA THR A 620 -28.34 -36.61 -15.87
C THR A 620 -27.92 -35.28 -15.23
N ARG A 621 -28.00 -35.16 -13.90
CA ARG A 621 -27.57 -33.96 -13.16
C ARG A 621 -26.07 -33.68 -13.33
N GLY A 622 -25.23 -34.70 -13.26
CA GLY A 622 -23.78 -34.54 -13.46
C GLY A 622 -23.41 -34.13 -14.88
N ALA A 623 -24.07 -34.69 -15.90
CA ALA A 623 -23.80 -34.38 -17.29
C ALA A 623 -24.27 -32.96 -17.69
N ILE A 624 -25.41 -32.50 -17.14
CA ILE A 624 -25.88 -31.11 -17.30
C ILE A 624 -24.93 -30.13 -16.61
N ALA A 625 -24.44 -30.46 -15.42
CA ALA A 625 -23.47 -29.62 -14.71
C ALA A 625 -22.14 -29.51 -15.47
N LEU A 626 -21.63 -30.61 -16.04
CA LEU A 626 -20.41 -30.61 -16.86
C LEU A 626 -20.58 -29.83 -18.16
N LEU A 627 -21.73 -29.96 -18.83
CA LEU A 627 -22.06 -29.17 -20.02
C LEU A 627 -22.09 -27.69 -19.71
N PHE A 628 -22.67 -27.28 -18.58
CA PHE A 628 -22.72 -25.88 -18.18
C PHE A 628 -21.33 -25.36 -17.80
N VAL A 629 -20.56 -26.11 -17.00
CA VAL A 629 -19.22 -25.70 -16.56
C VAL A 629 -18.27 -25.52 -17.75
N LEU A 630 -18.27 -26.45 -18.72
CA LEU A 630 -17.39 -26.32 -19.89
C LEU A 630 -18.00 -25.41 -20.97
N GLY A 631 -19.31 -25.40 -21.15
CA GLY A 631 -19.99 -24.56 -22.13
C GLY A 631 -19.92 -23.07 -21.79
N VAL A 632 -20.15 -22.70 -20.54
CA VAL A 632 -20.13 -21.29 -20.08
C VAL A 632 -18.71 -20.72 -20.14
N THR A 633 -17.71 -21.47 -19.68
CA THR A 633 -16.30 -21.03 -19.71
C THR A 633 -15.85 -20.68 -21.13
N TRP A 634 -16.18 -21.52 -22.11
CA TRP A 634 -15.78 -21.27 -23.50
C TRP A 634 -16.70 -20.32 -24.26
N THR A 635 -17.96 -20.15 -23.83
CA THR A 635 -18.82 -19.07 -24.34
C THR A 635 -18.25 -17.70 -23.97
N PHE A 636 -17.77 -17.53 -22.72
CA PHE A 636 -17.04 -16.32 -22.32
C PHE A 636 -15.70 -16.17 -23.04
N GLY A 637 -15.01 -17.27 -23.34
CA GLY A 637 -13.79 -17.25 -24.16
C GLY A 637 -14.03 -16.73 -25.58
N VAL A 638 -15.09 -17.19 -26.24
CA VAL A 638 -15.47 -16.68 -27.56
C VAL A 638 -15.92 -15.22 -27.50
N MET A 639 -16.71 -14.83 -26.49
CA MET A 639 -17.09 -13.42 -26.25
C MET A 639 -15.86 -12.53 -26.06
N HIS A 640 -14.85 -13.00 -25.33
CA HIS A 640 -13.61 -12.25 -25.15
C HIS A 640 -12.86 -12.04 -26.47
N ILE A 641 -12.79 -13.06 -27.33
CA ILE A 641 -12.17 -12.96 -28.65
C ILE A 641 -12.97 -12.05 -29.60
N LEU A 642 -14.30 -11.98 -29.48
CA LEU A 642 -15.16 -11.17 -30.36
C LEU A 642 -15.24 -9.69 -29.98
N TYR A 643 -15.21 -9.37 -28.68
CA TYR A 643 -15.45 -8.01 -28.19
C TYR A 643 -14.21 -7.36 -27.54
N GLU A 644 -13.15 -8.11 -27.26
CA GLU A 644 -11.87 -7.63 -26.69
C GLU A 644 -12.02 -6.71 -25.45
N THR A 645 -13.02 -6.93 -24.60
CA THR A 645 -13.24 -6.08 -23.41
C THR A 645 -12.58 -6.64 -22.15
N THR A 646 -12.17 -5.76 -21.23
CA THR A 646 -11.61 -6.12 -19.91
C THR A 646 -12.58 -6.97 -19.08
N LEU A 647 -13.88 -6.64 -19.10
CA LEU A 647 -14.91 -7.40 -18.39
C LEU A 647 -14.99 -8.85 -18.89
N THR A 648 -14.98 -9.05 -20.22
CA THR A 648 -15.02 -10.41 -20.80
C THR A 648 -13.77 -11.22 -20.47
N ALA A 649 -12.60 -10.58 -20.37
CA ALA A 649 -11.36 -11.23 -19.91
C ALA A 649 -11.48 -11.71 -18.45
N TYR A 650 -11.97 -10.88 -17.53
CA TYR A 650 -12.17 -11.27 -16.13
C TYR A 650 -13.19 -12.40 -15.98
N LEU A 651 -14.31 -12.34 -16.69
CA LEU A 651 -15.34 -13.39 -16.66
C LEU A 651 -14.79 -14.72 -17.20
N PHE A 652 -14.05 -14.69 -18.31
CA PHE A 652 -13.38 -15.85 -18.87
C PHE A 652 -12.37 -16.45 -17.88
N THR A 653 -11.48 -15.62 -17.31
CA THR A 653 -10.49 -16.07 -16.33
C THR A 653 -11.14 -16.68 -15.10
N PHE A 654 -12.15 -16.03 -14.51
CA PHE A 654 -12.85 -16.54 -13.33
C PHE A 654 -13.50 -17.90 -13.62
N ALA A 655 -14.18 -18.05 -14.76
CA ALA A 655 -14.81 -19.31 -15.16
C ALA A 655 -13.78 -20.45 -15.35
N ASN A 656 -12.58 -20.15 -15.88
CA ASN A 656 -11.50 -21.13 -16.02
C ASN A 656 -10.89 -21.54 -14.68
N VAL A 657 -10.71 -20.60 -13.75
CA VAL A 657 -10.13 -20.87 -12.42
C VAL A 657 -10.94 -21.90 -11.65
N PHE A 658 -12.27 -21.76 -11.64
CA PHE A 658 -13.15 -22.66 -10.90
C PHE A 658 -13.53 -23.94 -11.67
N GLN A 659 -13.13 -24.05 -12.94
CA GLN A 659 -13.51 -25.17 -13.79
C GLN A 659 -13.11 -26.53 -13.20
N GLY A 660 -11.84 -26.71 -12.81
CA GLY A 660 -11.37 -27.98 -12.23
C GLY A 660 -11.99 -28.28 -10.86
N LEU A 661 -12.24 -27.25 -10.06
CA LEU A 661 -12.92 -27.38 -8.77
C LEU A 661 -14.36 -27.88 -8.95
N PHE A 662 -15.14 -27.27 -9.85
CA PHE A 662 -16.50 -27.70 -10.11
C PHE A 662 -16.55 -29.12 -10.69
N ILE A 663 -15.62 -29.47 -11.59
CA ILE A 663 -15.51 -30.84 -12.12
C ILE A 663 -15.28 -31.84 -10.97
N PHE A 664 -14.36 -31.55 -10.05
CA PHE A 664 -14.11 -32.40 -8.88
C PHE A 664 -15.36 -32.54 -7.98
N ILE A 665 -16.05 -31.42 -7.71
CA ILE A 665 -17.27 -31.42 -6.89
C ILE A 665 -18.37 -32.28 -7.54
N PHE A 666 -18.64 -32.08 -8.83
CA PHE A 666 -19.72 -32.80 -9.52
C PHE A 666 -19.39 -34.27 -9.80
N LEU A 667 -18.14 -34.59 -10.14
CA LEU A 667 -17.74 -35.95 -10.49
C LEU A 667 -17.39 -36.82 -9.27
N CYS A 668 -16.69 -36.27 -8.28
CA CYS A 668 -16.21 -37.03 -7.12
C CYS A 668 -17.08 -36.81 -5.89
N VAL A 669 -17.33 -35.55 -5.50
CA VAL A 669 -18.00 -35.23 -4.22
C VAL A 669 -19.51 -35.51 -4.26
N LEU A 670 -20.20 -35.12 -5.33
CA LEU A 670 -21.67 -35.25 -5.45
C LEU A 670 -22.14 -36.60 -6.00
N SER A 671 -21.21 -37.47 -6.38
CA SER A 671 -21.51 -38.80 -6.92
C SER A 671 -21.74 -39.79 -5.79
N ARG A 672 -23.01 -40.18 -5.56
CA ARG A 672 -23.40 -41.14 -4.50
C ARG A 672 -22.57 -42.42 -4.48
N ARG A 673 -22.29 -43.00 -5.66
CA ARG A 673 -21.47 -44.22 -5.78
C ARG A 673 -20.05 -44.05 -5.24
N ILE A 674 -19.49 -42.87 -5.42
CA ILE A 674 -18.13 -42.55 -4.96
C ILE A 674 -18.15 -42.18 -3.48
N GLN A 675 -19.19 -41.47 -3.01
CA GLN A 675 -19.40 -41.21 -1.58
C GLN A 675 -19.49 -42.50 -0.76
N GLU A 676 -20.20 -43.52 -1.26
CA GLU A 676 -20.32 -44.82 -0.59
C GLU A 676 -18.97 -45.55 -0.46
N GLU A 677 -18.13 -45.49 -1.49
CA GLU A 677 -16.79 -46.10 -1.47
C GLU A 677 -15.80 -45.30 -0.63
N TYR A 678 -15.84 -43.97 -0.68
CA TYR A 678 -15.10 -43.12 0.27
C TYR A 678 -15.51 -43.45 1.71
N TYR A 679 -16.81 -43.57 1.97
CA TYR A 679 -17.32 -43.93 3.29
C TYR A 679 -16.87 -45.34 3.73
N ARG A 680 -16.84 -46.33 2.84
CA ARG A 680 -16.28 -47.67 3.11
C ARG A 680 -14.79 -47.62 3.42
N LEU A 681 -14.03 -46.82 2.66
CA LEU A 681 -12.60 -46.62 2.90
C LEU A 681 -12.36 -45.95 4.26
N PHE A 682 -13.11 -44.90 4.61
CA PHE A 682 -13.04 -44.24 5.92
C PHE A 682 -13.48 -45.15 7.08
N LYS A 683 -14.45 -46.04 6.84
CA LYS A 683 -14.89 -47.04 7.84
C LYS A 683 -13.86 -48.16 8.05
N ASN A 684 -13.07 -48.47 7.04
CA ASN A 684 -12.05 -49.52 7.06
C ASN A 684 -10.65 -49.02 7.48
N VAL A 685 -10.50 -47.74 7.86
CA VAL A 685 -9.33 -47.23 8.58
C VAL A 685 -9.63 -47.30 10.08
N PRO A 686 -9.27 -48.38 10.80
CA PRO A 686 -9.24 -48.33 12.24
C PRO A 686 -8.12 -47.36 12.66
N CYS A 687 -8.34 -46.60 13.74
CA CYS A 687 -7.38 -45.72 14.44
C CYS A 687 -7.46 -44.19 14.25
N CYS A 688 -8.59 -43.59 13.84
CA CYS A 688 -8.71 -42.11 13.91
C CYS A 688 -9.87 -41.54 14.74
N PHE A 689 -10.73 -42.39 15.33
CA PHE A 689 -11.89 -41.89 16.11
C PHE A 689 -11.86 -42.19 17.62
N GLU A 690 -10.77 -42.77 18.14
CA GLU A 690 -10.64 -43.06 19.58
C GLU A 690 -9.80 -42.01 20.33
N CYS A 691 -9.23 -41.03 19.61
CA CYS A 691 -8.53 -39.87 20.19
C CYS A 691 -9.39 -38.59 20.22
N LEU A 692 -10.68 -38.66 19.87
CA LEU A 692 -11.58 -37.51 19.79
C LEU A 692 -12.86 -37.71 20.61
N ARG A 693 -12.74 -38.44 21.73
CA ARG A 693 -13.72 -38.47 22.82
C ARG A 693 -13.13 -37.90 24.08
#